data_AF-A0A8X7VEA1-F1
#
_entry.id   AF-A0A8X7VEA1-F1
#
_cell.length_a   1.000
_cell.length_b   1.000
_cell.length_c   1.000
_cell.angle_alpha   90.00
_cell.angle_beta   90.00
_cell.angle_gamma   90.00
#
_symmetry.space_group_name_H-M   'P 1'
#
loop_
_entity.id
_entity.type
_entity.pdbx_description
1 polymer ?
#
loop_
_entity_poly.entity_id
_entity_poly.type
_entity_poly.pdbx_seq_one_letter_code
_entity_poly.pdbx_strand_id
1 'polypeptide(L)'
;MLVRKQQTYTLIDDEDQVVKEKKTSASESRKSDKRKRRFRKQSEQSDDSDQEDSRNVRRKVSEDEDDGSESEEERVRDQKERQELEQHLRDLDTARTRKLTEQKLSKKEQEEALRRANALKKDDLHSLRKVSRQEYLKKREHKKLEELRDEIEDEQYLFSGEKLTETELREFRYKKELYDLVKKRTEDEDNVEEYRIPDAYDDQEGGVDQEKRFAVAVQRYKDLDSREKMDPFADWEDHQIGKATLKFGSKNKKVSDDYQFVFEDQINFIKESVMAGENYEDDMHPKEVQDAAEKTALEELQEVRKSLPIYGYREQLLQAVEEHQVLVIVGDTGSGKTTQIPQYLHEAGYTKRGKIGCTQPRRVAAMSVAARVAQEMGVKLGHEVGYSIRFEDCTSDKTVVKYMTDGMLLRELLGEPDLASYSVVIVDEAHERTLSTDILFGLDIARFRPDLKLLISSATMDAEKFSDYFDTAPIFSFPGRRYPVEINYTSAPEADYMDAAIVTVLTIHVREPLGDILVFLTGQEEIETAEEMLKQRIRGYGTKIRELIICPIYANLPSELQAKIFEVTPEGARKVVLATNIAETSLTIDGIKYVVDPGLSKMKSYNPRTGMESLLITPISKASATQRAGRAGRTSAGKCYRLYTAFNYNNDLEENTVPEVQRTNLASVVLALKSLGIHDLINFDFMDPPPVEALVKALELLFALGALNKLGELTKAGRRMAEFPLDPMLSKMIVVSDKYRCSDEMISIAAMLSVGGSIFYRPKDKQVHADNARMNFHAGNVGDHIALLKVYSSWKETNYSTQWCYENYIQVRSMKRARDIRDQLEGLLERVEIEISSNLNELDSVRKSIVAGFFPHTARLQKNGSYRTVKHPQTVHIHPNSGLSQVLPRWVVYHELVLTSKEYMRQVTELKPEWLIELAPHYYQLKDVEDGKKPFLYFSIDLSLSISGLYWETVSSLREIREASFDLERKKSMAPVSALAKYKLVFLGDQSVGKTSIITRFMYDKFDNTYQATIGIDFLSKTMYLEDRTVRLQLWDTAGQERFRSLIPSYIRDSSVAVIVYDVASRQSFLNTAKWIDEVRTERGSDVIVVLVGNKTDLVDKRQVSIEEAEAKARELNVMFIETSAKAGFNIKALFRKIAAALPGMETLSSTKQEDMVDVNLKSSNANASSAQQQSGGCSC
;
A
#
# COMPACT_ATOMS: atom_id res chain seq x y z
N MET A 1 -22.18 -27.30 -32.44
CA MET A 1 -20.86 -27.19 -33.12
C MET A 1 -19.66 -27.17 -32.15
N LEU A 2 -19.83 -26.78 -30.88
CA LEU A 2 -18.73 -26.67 -29.89
C LEU A 2 -18.00 -27.98 -29.54
N VAL A 3 -18.71 -29.13 -29.51
CA VAL A 3 -18.15 -30.47 -29.19
C VAL A 3 -16.93 -30.85 -30.04
N ARG A 4 -16.76 -30.25 -31.23
CA ARG A 4 -15.59 -30.51 -32.10
C ARG A 4 -14.29 -29.79 -31.69
N LYS A 5 -14.26 -29.01 -30.61
CA LYS A 5 -13.03 -28.39 -30.07
C LYS A 5 -12.35 -29.22 -28.95
N GLN A 6 -12.94 -30.30 -28.47
CA GLN A 6 -12.47 -31.06 -27.30
C GLN A 6 -11.44 -32.18 -27.62
N GLN A 7 -10.66 -32.08 -28.70
CA GLN A 7 -9.77 -33.16 -29.17
C GLN A 7 -8.33 -32.73 -29.48
N THR A 8 -7.83 -31.65 -28.86
CA THR A 8 -6.44 -31.19 -29.02
C THR A 8 -5.72 -30.93 -27.69
N TYR A 9 -5.94 -31.79 -26.71
CA TYR A 9 -5.06 -31.98 -25.55
C TYR A 9 -4.92 -33.46 -25.24
N THR A 10 -3.69 -33.97 -25.29
CA THR A 10 -3.31 -35.32 -24.88
C THR A 10 -1.95 -35.20 -24.20
N LEU A 11 -1.90 -35.42 -22.89
CA LEU A 11 -0.65 -35.69 -22.17
C LEU A 11 -0.34 -37.19 -22.23
N ILE A 12 0.88 -37.55 -21.85
CA ILE A 12 1.43 -38.91 -21.99
C ILE A 12 1.07 -39.72 -20.75
N ASP A 13 0.49 -40.91 -20.93
CA ASP A 13 0.21 -41.85 -19.86
C ASP A 13 1.49 -42.60 -19.41
N ASP A 14 1.73 -42.65 -18.10
CA ASP A 14 2.81 -43.44 -17.47
C ASP A 14 2.41 -44.93 -17.32
N GLU A 15 2.33 -45.68 -18.42
CA GLU A 15 2.18 -47.15 -18.39
C GLU A 15 3.48 -47.89 -18.77
N ASP A 16 4.40 -48.11 -17.82
CA ASP A 16 5.34 -49.24 -17.90
C ASP A 16 5.93 -49.69 -16.53
N GLN A 17 5.21 -50.57 -15.81
CA GLN A 17 5.78 -51.36 -14.70
C GLN A 17 5.35 -52.84 -14.75
N VAL A 18 5.99 -53.61 -15.63
CA VAL A 18 5.86 -55.08 -15.61
C VAL A 18 6.85 -55.72 -14.63
N VAL A 19 6.30 -56.44 -13.65
CA VAL A 19 7.03 -57.08 -12.53
C VAL A 19 8.11 -58.07 -13.00
N LYS A 20 9.28 -58.04 -12.35
CA LYS A 20 10.16 -59.22 -12.22
C LYS A 20 11.03 -59.18 -10.95
N GLU A 21 10.68 -60.01 -9.98
CA GLU A 21 11.54 -60.29 -8.83
C GLU A 21 12.79 -61.09 -9.25
N LYS A 22 13.92 -60.85 -8.55
CA LYS A 22 14.70 -61.95 -7.93
C LYS A 22 15.73 -61.44 -6.92
N LYS A 23 15.73 -62.04 -5.73
CA LYS A 23 16.85 -62.03 -4.79
C LYS A 23 17.87 -63.09 -5.24
N THR A 24 19.18 -62.83 -5.11
CA THR A 24 20.11 -63.53 -4.18
C THR A 24 21.60 -63.23 -4.45
N SER A 25 22.33 -62.91 -3.37
CA SER A 25 23.72 -63.33 -3.05
C SER A 25 24.94 -63.06 -3.98
N ALA A 26 25.94 -62.41 -3.36
CA ALA A 26 27.35 -62.84 -3.25
C ALA A 26 28.40 -62.54 -4.36
N SER A 27 29.37 -61.69 -3.96
CA SER A 27 30.85 -61.80 -4.07
C SER A 27 31.56 -62.12 -5.40
N GLU A 28 32.50 -61.23 -5.74
CA GLU A 28 33.85 -61.46 -6.30
C GLU A 28 34.06 -62.29 -7.60
N SER A 29 34.67 -61.66 -8.61
CA SER A 29 36.12 -61.83 -8.88
C SER A 29 36.59 -61.07 -10.15
N ARG A 30 37.89 -61.11 -10.46
CA ARG A 30 38.57 -60.31 -11.52
C ARG A 30 39.08 -61.17 -12.68
N LYS A 31 39.09 -60.62 -13.92
CA LYS A 31 40.15 -60.64 -14.99
C LYS A 31 39.50 -60.37 -16.37
N SER A 32 39.94 -59.47 -17.26
CA SER A 32 41.27 -59.17 -17.89
C SER A 32 41.67 -60.20 -18.98
N ASP A 33 42.16 -59.87 -20.19
CA ASP A 33 42.37 -58.56 -20.85
C ASP A 33 42.55 -58.70 -22.39
N LYS A 34 42.56 -57.56 -23.10
CA LYS A 34 43.00 -57.27 -24.50
C LYS A 34 43.86 -58.31 -25.26
N ARG A 35 43.74 -58.36 -26.61
CA ARG A 35 44.82 -57.88 -27.53
C ARG A 35 44.45 -57.68 -29.01
N LYS A 36 45.27 -56.86 -29.69
CA LYS A 36 45.21 -56.42 -31.11
C LYS A 36 46.19 -57.19 -32.00
N ARG A 37 45.99 -57.21 -33.33
CA ARG A 37 47.01 -56.75 -34.33
C ARG A 37 46.46 -56.57 -35.77
N ARG A 38 47.28 -55.95 -36.64
CA ARG A 38 47.02 -55.46 -38.02
C ARG A 38 47.25 -56.56 -39.09
N PHE A 39 46.80 -56.34 -40.34
CA PHE A 39 47.69 -56.40 -41.54
C PHE A 39 47.21 -55.51 -42.72
N ARG A 40 47.57 -55.76 -44.00
CA ARG A 40 47.84 -54.73 -45.05
C ARG A 40 47.38 -55.03 -46.49
N LYS A 41 46.83 -53.98 -47.14
CA LYS A 41 46.71 -53.57 -48.58
C LYS A 41 47.33 -54.41 -49.72
N GLN A 42 46.62 -54.48 -50.86
CA GLN A 42 47.17 -54.63 -52.25
C GLN A 42 46.41 -53.68 -53.24
N SER A 43 46.60 -53.79 -54.58
CA SER A 43 46.49 -52.65 -55.54
C SER A 43 46.31 -53.03 -57.02
N GLU A 44 45.76 -52.13 -57.85
CA GLU A 44 46.30 -51.72 -59.18
C GLU A 44 45.47 -50.58 -59.87
N GLN A 45 46.21 -49.69 -60.58
CA GLN A 45 46.00 -48.97 -61.87
C GLN A 45 44.58 -48.79 -62.49
N SER A 46 44.24 -47.73 -63.26
CA SER A 46 44.95 -46.52 -63.78
C SER A 46 43.93 -45.55 -64.47
N ASP A 47 44.20 -44.33 -64.98
CA ASP A 47 45.06 -43.16 -64.67
C ASP A 47 44.64 -41.95 -65.59
N ASP A 48 45.35 -40.80 -65.55
CA ASP A 48 45.49 -39.69 -66.54
C ASP A 48 44.61 -38.38 -66.57
N SER A 49 45.30 -37.26 -66.90
CA SER A 49 44.88 -35.91 -67.38
C SER A 49 44.27 -34.79 -66.46
N ASP A 50 45.18 -33.88 -66.04
CA ASP A 50 45.23 -32.43 -66.37
C ASP A 50 44.49 -31.29 -65.60
N GLN A 51 45.03 -30.09 -65.84
CA GLN A 51 44.83 -28.80 -65.16
C GLN A 51 44.13 -27.79 -66.08
N GLU A 52 43.46 -26.76 -65.54
CA GLU A 52 43.73 -25.36 -65.95
C GLU A 52 43.15 -24.31 -64.97
N ASP A 53 43.76 -23.12 -64.97
CA ASP A 53 43.30 -21.92 -64.27
C ASP A 53 42.33 -21.11 -65.16
N SER A 54 41.26 -20.54 -64.60
CA SER A 54 41.11 -19.06 -64.50
C SER A 54 39.68 -18.53 -64.23
N ARG A 55 39.63 -17.62 -63.25
CA ARG A 55 38.75 -16.44 -63.10
C ARG A 55 37.49 -16.30 -63.98
N ASN A 56 36.33 -16.29 -63.32
CA ASN A 56 35.36 -15.19 -63.54
C ASN A 56 34.59 -14.83 -62.26
N VAL A 57 33.93 -13.65 -62.22
CA VAL A 57 33.73 -12.90 -60.96
C VAL A 57 32.27 -12.57 -60.61
N ARG A 58 31.92 -12.79 -59.32
CA ARG A 58 30.73 -12.29 -58.57
C ARG A 58 29.33 -12.68 -59.07
N ARG A 59 28.55 -13.22 -58.11
CA ARG A 59 27.37 -12.49 -57.64
C ARG A 59 27.18 -12.65 -56.13
N LYS A 60 26.62 -11.61 -55.50
CA LYS A 60 26.29 -11.54 -54.07
C LYS A 60 24.83 -11.96 -53.90
N VAL A 61 24.54 -12.82 -52.92
CA VAL A 61 23.21 -13.02 -52.30
C VAL A 61 23.44 -12.89 -50.79
N SER A 62 22.45 -12.42 -50.05
CA SER A 62 22.59 -11.92 -48.67
C SER A 62 22.44 -12.99 -47.59
N GLU A 63 22.89 -12.64 -46.38
CA GLU A 63 22.40 -13.22 -45.12
C GLU A 63 20.86 -13.07 -44.96
N ASP A 64 20.28 -13.86 -44.02
CA ASP A 64 19.00 -13.65 -43.27
C ASP A 64 18.17 -14.94 -42.96
N GLU A 65 18.80 -16.12 -42.71
CA GLU A 65 18.08 -17.34 -42.23
C GLU A 65 18.84 -18.13 -41.11
N ASP A 66 19.16 -17.51 -39.96
CA ASP A 66 19.77 -18.24 -38.80
C ASP A 66 19.39 -17.75 -37.37
N ASP A 67 18.45 -16.80 -37.18
CA ASP A 67 17.99 -16.37 -35.81
C ASP A 67 17.04 -17.40 -35.13
N GLY A 68 16.80 -18.55 -35.78
CA GLY A 68 15.98 -19.63 -35.24
C GLY A 68 16.76 -20.64 -34.40
N SER A 69 17.97 -21.00 -34.82
CA SER A 69 18.79 -22.09 -34.26
C SER A 69 19.21 -21.81 -32.81
N GLU A 70 19.77 -20.63 -32.54
CA GLU A 70 20.14 -20.19 -31.18
C GLU A 70 18.93 -20.18 -30.22
N SER A 71 17.74 -19.83 -30.72
CA SER A 71 16.53 -19.73 -29.89
C SER A 71 16.03 -21.10 -29.39
N GLU A 72 16.25 -22.17 -30.15
CA GLU A 72 15.84 -23.52 -29.77
C GLU A 72 16.86 -24.15 -28.80
N GLU A 73 18.17 -23.89 -29.00
CA GLU A 73 19.19 -24.26 -28.01
C GLU A 73 19.01 -23.53 -26.67
N GLU A 74 18.67 -22.24 -26.67
CA GLU A 74 18.38 -21.49 -25.44
C GLU A 74 17.18 -22.06 -24.68
N ARG A 75 16.11 -22.46 -25.40
CA ARG A 75 14.92 -23.07 -24.79
C ARG A 75 15.18 -24.46 -24.22
N VAL A 76 15.93 -25.33 -24.92
CA VAL A 76 16.34 -26.64 -24.38
C VAL A 76 17.21 -26.46 -23.12
N ARG A 77 18.05 -25.42 -23.09
CA ARG A 77 18.87 -25.07 -21.93
C ARG A 77 18.02 -24.59 -20.74
N ASP A 78 17.12 -23.63 -20.94
CA ASP A 78 16.24 -23.12 -19.88
C ASP A 78 15.28 -24.21 -19.36
N GLN A 79 14.77 -25.11 -20.23
CA GLN A 79 13.99 -26.29 -19.83
C GLN A 79 14.79 -27.27 -18.97
N LYS A 80 16.06 -27.55 -19.30
CA LYS A 80 16.94 -28.38 -18.47
C LYS A 80 17.21 -27.71 -17.12
N GLU A 81 17.52 -26.41 -17.14
CA GLU A 81 17.68 -25.59 -15.93
C GLU A 81 16.35 -25.34 -15.19
N ARG A 82 15.19 -25.73 -15.74
CA ARG A 82 13.92 -25.85 -15.03
C ARG A 82 13.85 -27.16 -14.28
N GLN A 83 14.09 -28.29 -14.94
CA GLN A 83 14.06 -29.61 -14.30
C GLN A 83 15.06 -29.70 -13.15
N GLU A 84 16.27 -29.16 -13.32
CA GLU A 84 17.30 -29.12 -12.27
C GLU A 84 16.88 -28.27 -11.06
N LEU A 85 16.34 -27.05 -11.29
CA LEU A 85 15.87 -26.18 -10.21
C LEU A 85 14.62 -26.74 -9.51
N GLU A 86 13.67 -27.30 -10.27
CA GLU A 86 12.42 -27.87 -9.74
C GLU A 86 12.70 -29.14 -8.92
N GLN A 87 13.67 -29.97 -9.33
CA GLN A 87 14.15 -31.09 -8.51
C GLN A 87 14.86 -30.60 -7.25
N HIS A 88 15.78 -29.62 -7.35
CA HIS A 88 16.52 -29.14 -6.18
C HIS A 88 15.62 -28.43 -5.15
N LEU A 89 14.59 -27.70 -5.59
CA LEU A 89 13.56 -27.14 -4.70
C LEU A 89 12.77 -28.24 -3.96
N ARG A 90 12.35 -29.31 -4.66
CA ARG A 90 11.67 -30.47 -4.04
C ARG A 90 12.57 -31.22 -3.06
N ASP A 91 13.85 -31.39 -3.40
CA ASP A 91 14.85 -32.00 -2.51
C ASP A 91 15.12 -31.11 -1.28
N LEU A 92 15.18 -29.79 -1.43
CA LEU A 92 15.32 -28.84 -0.32
C LEU A 92 14.10 -28.84 0.60
N ASP A 93 12.88 -28.79 0.04
CA ASP A 93 11.65 -28.77 0.85
C ASP A 93 11.46 -30.11 1.58
N THR A 94 11.67 -31.26 0.92
CA THR A 94 11.64 -32.57 1.61
C THR A 94 12.78 -32.73 2.63
N ALA A 95 13.96 -32.17 2.38
CA ALA A 95 15.05 -32.11 3.35
C ALA A 95 14.75 -31.16 4.52
N ARG A 96 13.95 -30.09 4.32
CA ARG A 96 13.53 -29.16 5.38
C ARG A 96 12.49 -29.82 6.29
N THR A 97 11.53 -30.54 5.72
CA THR A 97 10.60 -31.41 6.46
C THR A 97 11.35 -32.44 7.31
N ARG A 98 12.40 -33.08 6.75
CA ARG A 98 13.26 -34.00 7.51
C ARG A 98 14.14 -33.33 8.58
N LYS A 99 14.65 -32.13 8.33
CA LYS A 99 15.46 -31.36 9.31
C LYS A 99 14.64 -30.88 10.52
N LEU A 100 13.35 -30.65 10.35
CA LEU A 100 12.43 -30.38 11.47
C LEU A 100 12.22 -31.62 12.36
N THR A 101 12.30 -32.83 11.80
CA THR A 101 12.19 -34.09 12.56
C THR A 101 13.50 -34.62 13.14
N GLU A 102 14.66 -34.30 12.56
CA GLU A 102 15.96 -34.83 12.98
C GLU A 102 17.02 -33.75 13.26
N GLN A 103 17.15 -33.34 14.52
CA GLN A 103 18.44 -32.89 15.03
C GLN A 103 19.43 -34.07 15.00
N LYS A 104 20.69 -33.83 14.61
CA LYS A 104 21.72 -34.89 14.59
C LYS A 104 22.13 -35.29 16.02
N LEU A 105 21.38 -36.25 16.56
CA LEU A 105 21.66 -36.92 17.84
C LEU A 105 23.10 -37.42 17.90
N SER A 106 23.74 -37.21 19.04
CA SER A 106 25.09 -37.70 19.37
C SER A 106 25.15 -39.23 19.27
N LYS A 107 26.34 -39.81 19.07
CA LYS A 107 26.53 -41.29 19.08
C LYS A 107 25.92 -41.94 20.32
N LYS A 108 26.04 -41.29 21.49
CA LYS A 108 25.48 -41.77 22.76
C LYS A 108 23.95 -41.80 22.74
N GLU A 109 23.32 -40.78 22.15
CA GLU A 109 21.87 -40.66 21.99
C GLU A 109 21.32 -41.59 20.89
N GLN A 110 22.09 -41.88 19.84
CA GLN A 110 21.73 -42.86 18.81
C GLN A 110 21.69 -44.29 19.39
N GLU A 111 22.65 -44.64 20.24
CA GLU A 111 22.68 -45.94 20.94
C GLU A 111 21.53 -46.07 21.95
N GLU A 112 21.16 -44.96 22.60
CA GLU A 112 20.01 -44.87 23.51
C GLU A 112 18.65 -44.88 22.76
N ALA A 113 18.57 -44.26 21.58
CA ALA A 113 17.43 -44.40 20.67
C ALA A 113 17.26 -45.85 20.17
N LEU A 114 18.37 -46.57 19.91
CA LEU A 114 18.33 -48.00 19.59
C LEU A 114 17.82 -48.84 20.77
N ARG A 115 18.20 -48.50 22.01
CA ARG A 115 17.62 -49.11 23.23
C ARG A 115 16.12 -48.84 23.32
N ARG A 116 15.67 -47.60 23.09
CA ARG A 116 14.24 -47.22 23.07
C ARG A 116 13.45 -47.95 21.99
N ALA A 117 13.98 -48.07 20.78
CA ALA A 117 13.34 -48.81 19.69
C ALA A 117 13.20 -50.31 20.00
N ASN A 118 14.17 -50.90 20.70
CA ASN A 118 14.08 -52.29 21.18
C ASN A 118 13.18 -52.44 22.42
N ALA A 119 12.98 -51.38 23.22
CA ALA A 119 12.00 -51.35 24.30
C ALA A 119 10.55 -51.23 23.77
N LEU A 120 10.30 -50.43 22.72
CA LEU A 120 8.98 -50.36 22.05
C LEU A 120 8.52 -51.73 21.56
N LYS A 121 9.44 -52.59 21.08
CA LYS A 121 9.13 -53.98 20.67
C LYS A 121 8.70 -54.91 21.83
N LYS A 122 8.67 -54.44 23.07
CA LYS A 122 8.15 -55.16 24.25
C LYS A 122 6.85 -54.58 24.81
N ASP A 123 6.27 -53.58 24.14
CA ASP A 123 4.87 -53.13 24.28
C ASP A 123 4.42 -52.66 25.70
N ASP A 124 5.35 -52.26 26.57
CA ASP A 124 5.04 -51.60 27.85
C ASP A 124 5.21 -50.07 27.75
N LEU A 125 4.19 -49.43 27.18
CA LEU A 125 4.13 -47.97 27.00
C LEU A 125 4.19 -47.19 28.33
N HIS A 126 3.77 -47.81 29.45
CA HIS A 126 3.75 -47.18 30.76
C HIS A 126 5.15 -47.07 31.37
N SER A 127 6.00 -48.08 31.17
CA SER A 127 7.41 -48.03 31.54
C SER A 127 8.16 -46.88 30.82
N LEU A 128 7.96 -46.75 29.49
CA LEU A 128 8.54 -45.70 28.65
C LEU A 128 8.13 -44.30 29.10
N ARG A 129 6.86 -44.09 29.48
CA ARG A 129 6.38 -42.82 30.05
C ARG A 129 7.06 -42.48 31.38
N LYS A 130 7.34 -43.46 32.25
CA LYS A 130 8.07 -43.23 33.51
C LYS A 130 9.52 -42.83 33.27
N VAL A 131 10.24 -43.56 32.42
CA VAL A 131 11.65 -43.26 32.09
C VAL A 131 11.78 -41.89 31.42
N SER A 132 10.93 -41.58 30.44
CA SER A 132 10.90 -40.26 29.79
C SER A 132 10.60 -39.12 30.78
N ARG A 133 9.68 -39.32 31.73
CA ARG A 133 9.40 -38.35 32.80
C ARG A 133 10.59 -38.18 33.75
N GLN A 134 11.33 -39.24 34.09
CA GLN A 134 12.51 -39.17 34.94
C GLN A 134 13.66 -38.39 34.26
N GLU A 135 13.93 -38.65 32.98
CA GLU A 135 14.91 -37.87 32.21
C GLU A 135 14.52 -36.39 32.07
N TYR A 136 13.25 -36.11 31.77
CA TYR A 136 12.75 -34.74 31.69
C TYR A 136 12.91 -34.00 33.03
N LEU A 137 12.63 -34.67 34.16
CA LEU A 137 12.84 -34.10 35.49
C LEU A 137 14.32 -33.81 35.75
N LYS A 138 15.26 -34.73 35.47
CA LYS A 138 16.70 -34.47 35.60
C LYS A 138 17.17 -33.29 34.73
N LYS A 139 16.72 -33.20 33.48
CA LYS A 139 17.03 -32.06 32.59
C LYS A 139 16.45 -30.74 33.09
N ARG A 140 15.24 -30.76 33.68
CA ARG A 140 14.58 -29.58 34.26
C ARG A 140 15.23 -29.14 35.57
N GLU A 141 15.68 -30.08 36.39
CA GLU A 141 16.42 -29.86 37.63
C GLU A 141 17.77 -29.18 37.35
N HIS A 142 18.55 -29.72 36.40
CA HIS A 142 19.80 -29.11 35.95
C HIS A 142 19.59 -27.68 35.42
N LYS A 143 18.62 -27.46 34.54
CA LYS A 143 18.29 -26.11 34.04
C LYS A 143 17.87 -25.16 35.16
N LYS A 144 17.14 -25.63 36.18
CA LYS A 144 16.75 -24.80 37.33
C LYS A 144 17.92 -24.48 38.26
N LEU A 145 18.94 -25.33 38.32
CA LEU A 145 20.18 -25.08 39.05
C LEU A 145 21.07 -24.07 38.32
N GLU A 146 21.10 -24.08 36.97
CA GLU A 146 21.75 -23.02 36.19
C GLU A 146 21.02 -21.68 36.33
N GLU A 147 19.69 -21.65 36.18
CA GLU A 147 18.89 -20.44 36.41
C GLU A 147 19.12 -19.85 37.81
N LEU A 148 19.24 -20.70 38.84
CA LEU A 148 19.55 -20.25 40.21
C LEU A 148 21.00 -19.74 40.36
N ARG A 149 21.98 -20.34 39.69
CA ARG A 149 23.37 -19.84 39.65
C ARG A 149 23.40 -18.43 39.04
N ASP A 150 22.75 -18.26 37.90
CA ASP A 150 22.80 -17.03 37.13
C ASP A 150 22.06 -15.90 37.86
N GLU A 151 20.92 -16.19 38.53
CA GLU A 151 20.28 -15.25 39.47
C GLU A 151 21.24 -14.82 40.60
N ILE A 152 22.02 -15.75 41.18
CA ILE A 152 22.97 -15.47 42.27
C ILE A 152 24.17 -14.66 41.78
N GLU A 153 24.62 -14.84 40.54
CA GLU A 153 25.70 -14.06 39.93
C GLU A 153 25.24 -12.65 39.53
N ASP A 154 24.06 -12.51 38.94
CA ASP A 154 23.45 -11.21 38.62
C ASP A 154 23.15 -10.38 39.88
N GLU A 155 22.57 -10.97 40.93
CA GLU A 155 22.33 -10.29 42.21
C GLU A 155 23.65 -9.83 42.87
N GLN A 156 24.72 -10.63 42.78
CA GLN A 156 26.04 -10.22 43.26
C GLN A 156 26.64 -9.08 42.42
N TYR A 157 26.49 -9.12 41.09
CA TYR A 157 27.06 -8.11 40.20
C TYR A 157 26.35 -6.76 40.37
N LEU A 158 25.01 -6.76 40.24
CA LEU A 158 24.16 -5.56 40.29
C LEU A 158 24.24 -4.82 41.63
N PHE A 159 24.21 -5.55 42.75
CA PHE A 159 24.10 -4.95 44.09
C PHE A 159 25.41 -4.97 44.89
N SER A 160 26.54 -5.29 44.27
CA SER A 160 27.89 -5.35 44.87
C SER A 160 28.31 -4.11 45.68
N GLY A 161 27.75 -2.94 45.38
CA GLY A 161 28.04 -1.67 46.06
C GLY A 161 26.93 -1.12 46.97
N GLU A 162 25.76 -1.76 47.05
CA GLU A 162 24.58 -1.21 47.73
C GLU A 162 24.26 -1.87 49.08
N LYS A 163 23.50 -1.17 49.92
CA LYS A 163 23.06 -1.67 51.23
C LYS A 163 21.71 -2.39 51.12
N LEU A 164 21.77 -3.65 50.70
CA LEU A 164 20.65 -4.60 50.73
C LEU A 164 19.96 -4.62 52.10
N THR A 165 18.62 -4.71 52.10
CA THR A 165 17.80 -4.83 53.32
C THR A 165 18.01 -6.18 54.01
N GLU A 166 17.64 -6.29 55.29
CA GLU A 166 17.71 -7.57 56.02
C GLU A 166 16.86 -8.69 55.39
N THR A 167 15.82 -8.33 54.64
CA THR A 167 14.97 -9.25 53.88
C THR A 167 15.69 -9.77 52.64
N GLU A 168 16.20 -8.89 51.78
CA GLU A 168 16.94 -9.27 50.57
C GLU A 168 18.23 -10.02 50.92
N LEU A 169 18.97 -9.55 51.93
CA LEU A 169 20.18 -10.20 52.42
C LEU A 169 19.90 -11.57 53.08
N ARG A 170 18.66 -11.88 53.44
CA ARG A 170 18.23 -13.22 53.91
C ARG A 170 17.82 -14.11 52.75
N GLU A 171 17.09 -13.56 51.78
CA GLU A 171 16.67 -14.28 50.57
C GLU A 171 17.86 -14.66 49.68
N PHE A 172 18.78 -13.74 49.41
CA PHE A 172 20.04 -14.01 48.71
C PHE A 172 20.88 -15.11 49.40
N ARG A 173 20.98 -15.07 50.74
CA ARG A 173 21.66 -16.13 51.51
C ARG A 173 20.94 -17.47 51.38
N TYR A 174 19.61 -17.49 51.41
CA TYR A 174 18.82 -18.71 51.24
C TYR A 174 18.95 -19.29 49.82
N LYS A 175 18.92 -18.45 48.77
CA LYS A 175 19.22 -18.87 47.38
C LYS A 175 20.59 -19.55 47.29
N LYS A 176 21.62 -18.92 47.88
CA LYS A 176 23.00 -19.44 47.87
C LYS A 176 23.19 -20.73 48.66
N GLU A 177 22.62 -20.81 49.86
CA GLU A 177 22.63 -22.02 50.69
C GLU A 177 21.89 -23.18 50.01
N LEU A 178 20.75 -22.91 49.36
CA LEU A 178 20.02 -23.89 48.56
C LEU A 178 20.83 -24.38 47.34
N TYR A 179 21.50 -23.47 46.63
CA TYR A 179 22.39 -23.82 45.52
C TYR A 179 23.55 -24.72 45.98
N ASP A 180 24.25 -24.34 47.05
CA ASP A 180 25.36 -25.12 47.62
C ASP A 180 24.90 -26.50 48.15
N LEU A 181 23.69 -26.59 48.72
CA LEU A 181 23.09 -27.87 49.16
C LEU A 181 22.78 -28.81 48.00
N VAL A 182 22.12 -28.32 46.93
CA VAL A 182 21.80 -29.17 45.76
C VAL A 182 23.07 -29.53 45.00
N LYS A 183 24.04 -28.60 44.88
CA LYS A 183 25.34 -28.87 44.25
C LYS A 183 26.12 -29.97 44.96
N LYS A 184 26.25 -29.89 46.30
CA LYS A 184 26.88 -30.96 47.10
C LYS A 184 26.19 -32.31 46.88
N ARG A 185 24.85 -32.33 46.91
CA ARG A 185 24.10 -33.55 46.64
C ARG A 185 24.41 -34.15 45.27
N THR A 186 24.57 -33.35 44.21
CA THR A 186 25.00 -33.86 42.90
C THR A 186 26.46 -34.31 42.87
N GLU A 187 27.35 -33.74 43.69
CA GLU A 187 28.74 -34.19 43.83
C GLU A 187 28.85 -35.50 44.66
N ASP A 188 27.94 -35.73 45.60
CA ASP A 188 27.84 -36.96 46.41
C ASP A 188 27.15 -38.12 45.65
N GLU A 189 26.14 -37.86 44.81
CA GLU A 189 25.42 -38.89 44.04
C GLU A 189 26.29 -39.58 42.96
N ASP A 190 27.42 -38.99 42.56
CA ASP A 190 28.32 -39.53 41.52
C ASP A 190 29.27 -40.65 42.02
N ASN A 191 29.23 -41.04 43.31
CA ASN A 191 30.28 -41.89 43.92
C ASN A 191 29.83 -43.15 44.70
N VAL A 192 28.53 -43.39 44.92
CA VAL A 192 28.05 -44.56 45.71
C VAL A 192 26.72 -45.16 45.19
N GLU A 193 26.77 -46.36 44.57
CA GLU A 193 25.56 -47.15 44.22
C GLU A 193 24.98 -47.96 45.42
N GLU A 194 24.84 -47.35 46.60
CA GLU A 194 24.18 -47.99 47.75
C GLU A 194 23.29 -47.00 48.52
N TYR A 195 21.98 -47.27 48.56
CA TYR A 195 21.01 -46.47 49.30
C TYR A 195 21.10 -46.76 50.80
N ARG A 196 21.78 -45.89 51.55
CA ARG A 196 21.64 -45.81 53.01
C ARG A 196 20.51 -44.88 53.40
N ILE A 197 19.67 -45.32 54.33
CA ILE A 197 18.78 -44.44 55.07
C ILE A 197 19.66 -43.57 55.98
N PRO A 198 19.52 -42.23 55.97
CA PRO A 198 20.21 -41.39 56.93
C PRO A 198 19.68 -41.65 58.35
N ASP A 199 20.53 -42.13 59.24
CA ASP A 199 20.22 -42.24 60.67
C ASP A 199 20.07 -40.83 61.26
N ALA A 200 18.82 -40.40 61.40
CA ALA A 200 18.47 -39.03 61.73
C ALA A 200 18.54 -38.78 63.25
N TYR A 201 19.55 -38.01 63.65
CA TYR A 201 19.74 -37.36 64.95
C TYR A 201 20.21 -38.26 66.11
N ASP A 202 21.45 -38.76 66.02
CA ASP A 202 22.31 -39.02 67.18
C ASP A 202 23.34 -37.88 67.34
N ASP A 203 22.96 -36.83 68.09
CA ASP A 203 23.93 -35.88 68.64
C ASP A 203 24.72 -36.56 69.79
N GLN A 204 26.01 -36.26 69.91
CA GLN A 204 26.93 -37.02 70.79
C GLN A 204 26.71 -36.83 72.31
N GLU A 205 25.69 -36.07 72.72
CA GLU A 205 25.26 -35.90 74.13
C GLU A 205 23.75 -36.21 74.35
N GLY A 206 23.28 -37.33 73.78
CA GLY A 206 22.25 -38.21 74.35
C GLY A 206 20.91 -37.62 74.86
N GLY A 207 19.85 -37.70 74.04
CA GLY A 207 18.46 -37.62 74.54
C GLY A 207 17.38 -37.36 73.48
N VAL A 208 16.86 -38.40 72.82
CA VAL A 208 15.77 -38.24 71.82
C VAL A 208 14.39 -38.25 72.48
N ASP A 209 13.75 -37.07 72.52
CA ASP A 209 12.40 -36.86 73.05
C ASP A 209 11.31 -37.40 72.10
N GLN A 210 10.71 -38.54 72.48
CA GLN A 210 9.83 -39.32 71.58
C GLN A 210 8.42 -38.71 71.41
N GLU A 211 7.91 -37.90 72.34
CA GLU A 211 6.53 -37.38 72.23
C GLU A 211 6.36 -36.44 71.03
N LYS A 212 7.34 -35.55 70.81
CA LYS A 212 7.36 -34.63 69.65
C LYS A 212 7.36 -35.39 68.32
N ARG A 213 8.05 -36.54 68.28
CA ARG A 213 8.15 -37.42 67.10
C ARG A 213 6.82 -38.07 66.74
N PHE A 214 5.96 -38.35 67.73
CA PHE A 214 4.59 -38.84 67.51
C PHE A 214 3.59 -37.71 67.23
N ALA A 215 3.69 -36.56 67.90
CA ALA A 215 2.74 -35.45 67.73
C ALA A 215 2.62 -34.98 66.26
N VAL A 216 3.76 -34.80 65.58
CA VAL A 216 3.82 -34.37 64.17
C VAL A 216 3.25 -35.44 63.21
N ALA A 217 3.35 -36.72 63.57
CA ALA A 217 2.75 -37.80 62.78
C ALA A 217 1.22 -37.85 62.96
N VAL A 218 0.72 -37.69 64.20
CA VAL A 218 -0.72 -37.74 64.52
C VAL A 218 -1.48 -36.54 63.96
N GLN A 219 -0.89 -35.35 63.88
CA GLN A 219 -1.54 -34.18 63.25
C GLN A 219 -1.90 -34.42 61.77
N ARG A 220 -1.18 -35.27 61.04
CA ARG A 220 -1.46 -35.57 59.62
C ARG A 220 -2.62 -36.54 59.37
N TYR A 221 -3.23 -37.09 60.42
CA TYR A 221 -4.30 -38.09 60.32
C TYR A 221 -5.64 -37.64 60.94
N LYS A 222 -5.78 -36.36 61.31
CA LYS A 222 -7.00 -35.85 61.96
C LYS A 222 -8.01 -35.17 61.04
N ASP A 223 -7.60 -34.70 59.87
CA ASP A 223 -8.49 -34.09 58.89
C ASP A 223 -9.02 -35.16 57.91
N LEU A 224 -9.99 -35.96 58.40
CA LEU A 224 -10.57 -37.10 57.67
C LEU A 224 -12.10 -37.07 57.66
N ASP A 225 -12.70 -35.95 57.22
CA ASP A 225 -14.13 -35.91 56.86
C ASP A 225 -14.44 -35.12 55.56
N SER A 226 -13.41 -34.88 54.73
CA SER A 226 -13.57 -34.38 53.36
C SER A 226 -13.52 -35.55 52.37
N ARG A 227 -14.65 -36.27 52.22
CA ARG A 227 -14.72 -37.51 51.42
C ARG A 227 -15.18 -37.34 49.98
N GLU A 228 -15.35 -36.11 49.53
CA GLU A 228 -15.55 -35.73 48.12
C GLU A 228 -14.51 -34.67 47.71
N LYS A 229 -14.21 -34.62 46.40
CA LYS A 229 -13.15 -33.81 45.75
C LYS A 229 -11.72 -34.16 46.18
N MET A 230 -11.03 -34.95 45.34
CA MET A 230 -9.57 -35.09 45.36
C MET A 230 -9.04 -34.98 43.93
N ASP A 231 -9.09 -33.76 43.37
CA ASP A 231 -8.34 -33.41 42.15
C ASP A 231 -7.25 -32.39 42.50
N PRO A 232 -5.96 -32.79 42.50
CA PRO A 232 -4.84 -31.89 42.78
C PRO A 232 -4.66 -30.72 41.79
N PHE A 233 -5.46 -30.65 40.72
CA PHE A 233 -5.47 -29.53 39.79
C PHE A 233 -6.13 -28.28 40.38
N ALA A 234 -7.27 -28.44 41.08
CA ALA A 234 -8.02 -27.31 41.65
C ALA A 234 -7.23 -26.54 42.73
N ASP A 235 -6.62 -27.26 43.68
CA ASP A 235 -5.72 -26.69 44.70
C ASP A 235 -4.56 -25.88 44.08
N TRP A 236 -4.14 -26.21 42.86
CA TRP A 236 -3.08 -25.51 42.15
C TRP A 236 -3.59 -24.25 41.44
N GLU A 237 -4.78 -24.30 40.82
CA GLU A 237 -5.42 -23.15 40.19
C GLU A 237 -5.80 -22.08 41.23
N ASP A 238 -6.40 -22.47 42.35
CA ASP A 238 -6.68 -21.54 43.47
C ASP A 238 -5.38 -20.90 44.01
N HIS A 239 -4.27 -21.63 44.01
CA HIS A 239 -2.95 -21.08 44.39
C HIS A 239 -2.37 -20.10 43.37
N GLN A 240 -2.77 -20.19 42.08
CA GLN A 240 -2.43 -19.17 41.07
C GLN A 240 -3.37 -17.96 41.18
N ILE A 241 -4.68 -18.18 41.37
CA ILE A 241 -5.68 -17.12 41.53
C ILE A 241 -5.38 -16.29 42.79
N GLY A 242 -5.01 -16.93 43.90
CA GLY A 242 -4.56 -16.27 45.13
C GLY A 242 -3.27 -15.46 44.97
N LYS A 243 -2.41 -15.80 43.99
CA LYS A 243 -1.22 -14.99 43.65
C LYS A 243 -1.54 -13.86 42.67
N ALA A 244 -2.48 -14.05 41.75
CA ALA A 244 -2.93 -13.05 40.80
C ALA A 244 -3.76 -11.91 41.44
N THR A 245 -4.35 -12.15 42.62
CA THR A 245 -5.25 -11.21 43.31
C THR A 245 -4.57 -10.29 44.34
N LEU A 246 -3.25 -10.39 44.52
CA LEU A 246 -2.48 -9.57 45.48
C LEU A 246 -2.32 -8.11 45.00
N LYS A 247 -3.26 -7.24 45.40
CA LYS A 247 -3.12 -5.79 45.26
C LYS A 247 -2.01 -5.25 46.19
N PHE A 248 -1.08 -4.49 45.62
CA PHE A 248 -0.06 -3.75 46.38
C PHE A 248 -0.71 -2.66 47.27
N GLY A 249 -0.46 -2.71 48.57
CA GLY A 249 -0.91 -1.71 49.54
C GLY A 249 -0.23 -1.89 50.90
N SER A 250 0.29 -0.82 51.48
CA SER A 250 1.14 -0.89 52.67
C SER A 250 0.35 -0.99 53.98
N LYS A 251 0.62 -2.01 54.79
CA LYS A 251 0.20 -2.07 56.20
C LYS A 251 1.34 -1.61 57.11
N ASN A 252 1.29 -0.34 57.53
CA ASN A 252 1.46 0.11 58.93
C ASN A 252 1.77 1.62 59.02
N LYS A 253 0.74 2.43 59.25
CA LYS A 253 0.89 3.72 59.95
C LYS A 253 -0.30 3.92 60.88
N LYS A 254 -0.06 4.40 62.10
CA LYS A 254 -1.10 4.61 63.11
C LYS A 254 -1.98 5.81 62.74
N VAL A 255 -3.26 5.75 63.12
CA VAL A 255 -4.22 6.85 63.01
C VAL A 255 -4.11 7.75 64.24
N SER A 256 -4.10 9.06 64.00
CA SER A 256 -4.59 10.09 64.92
C SER A 256 -4.89 11.36 64.13
N ASP A 257 -6.18 11.70 64.08
CA ASP A 257 -6.81 13.02 63.91
C ASP A 257 -5.99 14.16 63.25
N ASP A 258 -6.44 14.62 62.08
CA ASP A 258 -7.23 15.87 62.03
C ASP A 258 -8.03 16.01 60.71
N TYR A 259 -8.98 16.94 60.65
CA TYR A 259 -9.95 17.11 59.55
C TYR A 259 -9.41 17.86 58.31
N GLN A 260 -10.04 17.67 57.14
CA GLN A 260 -10.93 18.68 56.50
C GLN A 260 -10.97 18.61 54.94
N PHE A 261 -12.12 18.21 54.36
CA PHE A 261 -12.73 18.54 53.03
C PHE A 261 -11.86 18.78 51.76
N VAL A 262 -12.20 18.39 50.52
CA VAL A 262 -13.27 17.64 49.81
C VAL A 262 -12.61 17.02 48.55
N PHE A 263 -13.15 16.11 47.71
CA PHE A 263 -14.52 15.63 47.44
C PHE A 263 -14.55 14.09 47.26
N GLU A 264 -15.75 13.51 47.23
CA GLU A 264 -16.07 12.20 46.64
C GLU A 264 -16.85 12.43 45.32
N ASP A 265 -16.92 11.44 44.40
CA ASP A 265 -18.19 10.72 44.17
C ASP A 265 -18.12 9.59 43.12
N GLN A 266 -19.15 8.73 43.16
CA GLN A 266 -19.46 7.52 42.35
C GLN A 266 -19.01 6.18 42.98
N ILE A 267 -19.63 5.76 44.10
CA ILE A 267 -21.00 5.20 44.26
C ILE A 267 -21.10 3.75 43.76
N ASN A 268 -21.13 2.80 44.72
CA ASN A 268 -21.75 1.49 44.56
C ASN A 268 -23.11 1.51 45.27
N PHE A 269 -24.18 1.07 44.62
CA PHE A 269 -25.51 1.01 45.23
C PHE A 269 -25.63 -0.20 46.17
N ILE A 270 -25.88 0.06 47.45
CA ILE A 270 -26.41 -0.92 48.42
C ILE A 270 -27.91 -0.67 48.57
N LYS A 271 -28.74 -1.72 48.52
CA LYS A 271 -30.17 -1.61 48.84
C LYS A 271 -30.42 -1.82 50.33
N GLU A 272 -31.07 -0.84 50.94
CA GLU A 272 -31.35 -0.78 52.37
C GLU A 272 -32.63 -1.57 52.75
N SER A 273 -32.53 -2.89 52.73
CA SER A 273 -33.59 -3.82 53.19
C SER A 273 -33.01 -5.23 53.35
N VAL A 274 -33.07 -5.94 54.49
CA VAL A 274 -33.83 -5.70 55.74
C VAL A 274 -32.96 -6.06 56.96
N MET A 275 -32.90 -5.18 57.97
CA MET A 275 -32.44 -5.52 59.32
C MET A 275 -33.64 -5.82 60.21
N ALA A 276 -34.03 -7.10 60.29
CA ALA A 276 -35.05 -7.62 61.20
C ALA A 276 -34.73 -9.08 61.54
N GLY A 277 -33.95 -9.29 62.59
CA GLY A 277 -33.60 -10.62 63.07
C GLY A 277 -34.52 -11.07 64.19
N GLU A 278 -35.26 -12.15 63.98
CA GLU A 278 -35.75 -13.05 65.02
C GLU A 278 -35.92 -14.46 64.43
N ASN A 279 -36.12 -15.47 65.28
CA ASN A 279 -35.64 -16.85 65.03
C ASN A 279 -36.74 -17.86 64.61
N TYR A 280 -36.30 -19.11 64.36
CA TYR A 280 -37.08 -20.35 64.15
C TYR A 280 -37.73 -20.51 62.75
N GLU A 281 -37.87 -21.71 62.17
CA GLU A 281 -37.53 -23.07 62.64
C GLU A 281 -37.06 -24.00 61.48
N ASP A 282 -37.05 -25.31 61.73
CA ASP A 282 -36.47 -26.42 60.95
C ASP A 282 -36.80 -26.59 59.44
N ASP A 283 -35.94 -27.44 58.85
CA ASP A 283 -36.19 -28.44 57.79
C ASP A 283 -36.11 -28.11 56.27
N MET A 284 -35.30 -28.95 55.63
CA MET A 284 -35.32 -29.46 54.24
C MET A 284 -35.32 -28.52 53.00
N HIS A 285 -34.20 -28.63 52.25
CA HIS A 285 -33.97 -28.22 50.85
C HIS A 285 -33.89 -26.69 50.57
N PRO A 286 -32.83 -26.27 49.84
CA PRO A 286 -32.87 -26.40 48.38
C PRO A 286 -31.63 -27.02 47.73
N LYS A 287 -31.85 -27.93 46.77
CA LYS A 287 -31.10 -27.88 45.50
C LYS A 287 -31.77 -26.80 44.63
N GLU A 288 -31.05 -26.25 43.64
CA GLU A 288 -31.49 -25.28 42.59
C GLU A 288 -31.10 -23.79 42.74
N VAL A 289 -30.38 -23.35 43.78
CA VAL A 289 -30.02 -21.91 43.97
C VAL A 289 -28.50 -21.62 43.98
N GLN A 290 -27.68 -22.49 43.40
CA GLN A 290 -26.21 -22.26 43.29
C GLN A 290 -25.68 -22.16 41.85
N ASP A 291 -26.42 -22.60 40.83
CA ASP A 291 -25.96 -22.62 39.43
C ASP A 291 -26.06 -21.25 38.71
N ALA A 292 -26.30 -20.17 39.45
CA ALA A 292 -26.64 -18.84 38.89
C ALA A 292 -25.51 -17.80 38.98
N ALA A 293 -24.40 -18.09 39.67
CA ALA A 293 -23.40 -17.09 40.05
C ALA A 293 -22.13 -17.07 39.19
N GLU A 294 -21.79 -18.16 38.49
CA GLU A 294 -20.55 -18.29 37.71
C GLU A 294 -20.86 -18.75 36.28
N LYS A 295 -21.42 -17.87 35.45
CA LYS A 295 -21.33 -18.06 34.00
C LYS A 295 -19.89 -17.88 33.57
N THR A 296 -19.30 -18.93 33.01
CA THR A 296 -17.92 -18.89 32.51
C THR A 296 -17.87 -17.97 31.29
N ALA A 297 -16.79 -17.19 31.13
CA ALA A 297 -16.66 -16.29 29.97
C ALA A 297 -16.78 -17.00 28.61
N LEU A 298 -16.45 -18.30 28.55
CA LEU A 298 -16.67 -19.16 27.39
C LEU A 298 -18.17 -19.38 27.08
N GLU A 299 -19.02 -19.49 28.11
CA GLU A 299 -20.47 -19.65 27.96
C GLU A 299 -21.12 -18.34 27.50
N GLU A 300 -20.66 -17.18 28.00
CA GLU A 300 -21.08 -15.89 27.48
C GLU A 300 -20.74 -15.73 25.99
N LEU A 301 -19.53 -16.14 25.58
CA LEU A 301 -19.13 -16.20 24.18
C LEU A 301 -20.02 -17.16 23.36
N GLN A 302 -20.43 -18.30 23.93
CA GLN A 302 -21.35 -19.24 23.28
C GLN A 302 -22.79 -18.71 23.18
N GLU A 303 -23.31 -17.99 24.17
CA GLU A 303 -24.61 -17.33 24.08
C GLU A 303 -24.60 -16.21 23.02
N VAL A 304 -23.52 -15.41 22.97
CA VAL A 304 -23.30 -14.44 21.88
C VAL A 304 -23.23 -15.16 20.52
N ARG A 305 -22.53 -16.31 20.43
CA ARG A 305 -22.43 -17.15 19.22
C ARG A 305 -23.80 -17.65 18.74
N LYS A 306 -24.64 -18.18 19.66
CA LYS A 306 -26.03 -18.59 19.38
C LYS A 306 -26.91 -17.42 18.94
N SER A 307 -26.61 -16.22 19.41
CA SER A 307 -27.38 -15.01 19.05
C SER A 307 -27.12 -14.51 17.63
N LEU A 308 -26.06 -14.95 16.93
CA LEU A 308 -25.70 -14.45 15.61
C LEU A 308 -26.74 -14.85 14.53
N PRO A 309 -27.08 -13.98 13.56
CA PRO A 309 -28.08 -14.26 12.53
C PRO A 309 -27.88 -15.60 11.80
N ILE A 310 -26.63 -15.93 11.47
CA ILE A 310 -26.28 -17.15 10.74
C ILE A 310 -26.56 -18.45 11.52
N TYR A 311 -26.68 -18.40 12.86
CA TYR A 311 -26.88 -19.59 13.68
C TYR A 311 -28.21 -20.30 13.36
N GLY A 312 -29.29 -19.53 13.15
CA GLY A 312 -30.60 -20.07 12.77
C GLY A 312 -30.66 -20.67 11.35
N TYR A 313 -29.63 -20.43 10.53
CA TYR A 313 -29.51 -20.94 9.16
C TYR A 313 -28.42 -22.03 9.03
N ARG A 314 -27.78 -22.43 10.14
CA ARG A 314 -26.64 -23.38 10.17
C ARG A 314 -26.92 -24.69 9.41
N GLU A 315 -28.06 -25.32 9.65
CA GLU A 315 -28.38 -26.63 9.06
C GLU A 315 -28.61 -26.52 7.55
N GLN A 316 -29.34 -25.48 7.12
CA GLN A 316 -29.60 -25.19 5.71
C GLN A 316 -28.30 -24.85 4.96
N LEU A 317 -27.38 -24.13 5.61
CA LEU A 317 -26.05 -23.85 5.05
C LEU A 317 -25.23 -25.13 4.89
N LEU A 318 -25.20 -26.00 5.91
CA LEU A 318 -24.45 -27.26 5.83
C LEU A 318 -25.00 -28.20 4.75
N GLN A 319 -26.32 -28.29 4.61
CA GLN A 319 -26.97 -29.02 3.51
C GLN A 319 -26.56 -28.44 2.14
N ALA A 320 -26.63 -27.11 1.97
CA ALA A 320 -26.27 -26.46 0.70
C ALA A 320 -24.79 -26.69 0.31
N VAL A 321 -23.88 -26.73 1.30
CA VAL A 321 -22.45 -27.05 1.09
C VAL A 321 -22.20 -28.54 0.84
N GLU A 322 -23.03 -29.44 1.35
CA GLU A 322 -22.96 -30.86 0.99
C GLU A 322 -23.40 -31.07 -0.46
N GLU A 323 -24.56 -30.54 -0.83
CA GLU A 323 -25.17 -30.64 -2.17
C GLU A 323 -24.33 -30.00 -3.30
N HIS A 324 -23.80 -28.79 -3.09
CA HIS A 324 -23.18 -27.99 -4.16
C HIS A 324 -21.66 -27.85 -3.97
N GLN A 325 -20.89 -27.84 -5.06
CA GLN A 325 -19.43 -27.68 -4.99
C GLN A 325 -19.02 -26.23 -4.76
N VAL A 326 -19.63 -25.31 -5.52
CA VAL A 326 -19.47 -23.86 -5.36
C VAL A 326 -20.76 -23.28 -4.77
N LEU A 327 -20.65 -22.39 -3.79
CA LEU A 327 -21.78 -21.74 -3.14
C LEU A 327 -21.51 -20.25 -2.91
N VAL A 328 -22.40 -19.37 -3.42
CA VAL A 328 -22.32 -17.93 -3.20
C VAL A 328 -23.12 -17.58 -1.94
N ILE A 329 -22.45 -17.11 -0.90
CA ILE A 329 -23.04 -16.83 0.41
C ILE A 329 -23.20 -15.31 0.57
N VAL A 330 -24.44 -14.86 0.75
CA VAL A 330 -24.78 -13.43 0.86
C VAL A 330 -25.30 -13.12 2.25
N GLY A 331 -24.57 -12.29 2.99
CA GLY A 331 -24.96 -11.89 4.34
C GLY A 331 -24.23 -10.64 4.82
N ASP A 332 -24.91 -9.86 5.65
CA ASP A 332 -24.41 -8.57 6.12
C ASP A 332 -23.12 -8.68 6.96
N THR A 333 -22.34 -7.60 6.98
CA THR A 333 -21.16 -7.53 7.85
C THR A 333 -21.58 -7.44 9.33
N GLY A 334 -21.09 -8.38 10.15
CA GLY A 334 -21.57 -8.60 11.53
C GLY A 334 -22.62 -9.70 11.68
N SER A 335 -23.08 -10.32 10.58
CA SER A 335 -24.03 -11.45 10.63
C SER A 335 -23.44 -12.80 11.07
N GLY A 336 -22.11 -12.88 11.17
CA GLY A 336 -21.36 -14.04 11.63
C GLY A 336 -20.52 -14.77 10.56
N LYS A 337 -20.64 -14.41 9.27
CA LYS A 337 -19.98 -15.11 8.12
C LYS A 337 -18.59 -15.66 8.42
N THR A 338 -17.59 -14.78 8.50
CA THR A 338 -16.16 -15.10 8.64
C THR A 338 -15.85 -15.89 9.91
N THR A 339 -16.53 -15.58 11.01
CA THR A 339 -16.31 -16.25 12.30
C THR A 339 -16.93 -17.65 12.38
N GLN A 340 -18.12 -17.83 11.80
CA GLN A 340 -18.97 -19.00 12.09
C GLN A 340 -18.93 -20.07 11.01
N ILE A 341 -18.85 -19.69 9.73
CA ILE A 341 -18.83 -20.65 8.61
C ILE A 341 -17.65 -21.63 8.75
N PRO A 342 -16.40 -21.20 9.05
CA PRO A 342 -15.29 -22.13 9.22
C PRO A 342 -15.47 -23.06 10.43
N GLN A 343 -16.08 -22.58 11.52
CA GLN A 343 -16.40 -23.40 12.70
C GLN A 343 -17.45 -24.47 12.38
N TYR A 344 -18.54 -24.12 11.69
CA TYR A 344 -19.58 -25.11 11.33
C TYR A 344 -19.05 -26.21 10.40
N LEU A 345 -18.15 -25.87 9.47
CA LEU A 345 -17.50 -26.84 8.57
C LEU A 345 -16.49 -27.73 9.30
N HIS A 346 -15.77 -27.18 10.28
CA HIS A 346 -14.91 -27.94 11.18
C HIS A 346 -15.72 -28.93 12.03
N GLU A 347 -16.82 -28.48 12.63
CA GLU A 347 -17.75 -29.31 13.41
C GLU A 347 -18.43 -30.39 12.54
N ALA A 348 -18.76 -30.09 11.28
CA ALA A 348 -19.24 -31.06 10.28
C ALA A 348 -18.16 -32.05 9.80
N GLY A 349 -16.89 -31.83 10.18
CA GLY A 349 -15.80 -32.78 9.96
C GLY A 349 -15.02 -32.61 8.64
N TYR A 350 -15.19 -31.51 7.91
CA TYR A 350 -14.40 -31.24 6.69
C TYR A 350 -12.89 -31.17 6.98
N THR A 351 -12.49 -30.81 8.20
CA THR A 351 -11.10 -30.81 8.66
C THR A 351 -10.48 -32.21 8.82
N LYS A 352 -11.27 -33.29 8.69
CA LYS A 352 -10.76 -34.68 8.70
C LYS A 352 -10.13 -35.09 7.35
N ARG A 353 -10.36 -34.31 6.28
CA ARG A 353 -9.87 -34.59 4.91
C ARG A 353 -8.71 -33.68 4.48
N GLY A 354 -8.59 -32.49 5.10
CA GLY A 354 -7.64 -31.44 4.75
C GLY A 354 -7.89 -30.21 5.62
N LYS A 355 -7.22 -29.10 5.35
CA LYS A 355 -7.41 -27.82 6.07
C LYS A 355 -8.59 -27.03 5.49
N ILE A 356 -9.20 -26.19 6.32
CA ILE A 356 -10.14 -25.14 5.88
C ILE A 356 -9.35 -23.85 5.74
N GLY A 357 -9.27 -23.32 4.53
CA GLY A 357 -8.67 -22.02 4.24
C GLY A 357 -9.73 -20.94 4.14
N CYS A 358 -9.61 -19.86 4.92
CA CYS A 358 -10.48 -18.68 4.79
C CYS A 358 -9.63 -17.47 4.39
N THR A 359 -9.85 -16.91 3.20
CA THR A 359 -9.16 -15.69 2.77
C THR A 359 -9.84 -14.44 3.33
N GLN A 360 -9.06 -13.36 3.40
CA GLN A 360 -9.47 -12.02 3.79
C GLN A 360 -8.65 -11.00 3.00
N PRO A 361 -9.26 -9.96 2.42
CA PRO A 361 -8.52 -8.93 1.69
C PRO A 361 -7.58 -8.11 2.58
N ARG A 362 -7.79 -8.11 3.91
CA ARG A 362 -7.05 -7.25 4.86
C ARG A 362 -6.32 -8.03 5.96
N ARG A 363 -5.00 -7.82 6.07
CA ARG A 363 -4.12 -8.42 7.11
C ARG A 363 -4.72 -8.36 8.52
N VAL A 364 -5.24 -7.21 8.93
CA VAL A 364 -5.80 -7.00 10.28
C VAL A 364 -7.06 -7.85 10.51
N ALA A 365 -7.90 -8.04 9.50
CA ALA A 365 -9.09 -8.88 9.59
C ALA A 365 -8.70 -10.35 9.76
N ALA A 366 -7.77 -10.87 8.96
CA ALA A 366 -7.25 -12.24 9.10
C ALA A 366 -6.70 -12.51 10.53
N MET A 367 -5.90 -11.59 11.06
CA MET A 367 -5.33 -11.71 12.42
C MET A 367 -6.40 -11.68 13.51
N SER A 368 -7.31 -10.68 13.46
CA SER A 368 -8.31 -10.47 14.51
C SER A 368 -9.40 -11.54 14.49
N VAL A 369 -9.83 -12.00 13.32
CA VAL A 369 -10.78 -13.12 13.20
C VAL A 369 -10.13 -14.42 13.65
N ALA A 370 -8.88 -14.71 13.29
CA ALA A 370 -8.18 -15.90 13.79
C ALA A 370 -8.06 -15.90 15.32
N ALA A 371 -7.67 -14.76 15.92
CA ALA A 371 -7.59 -14.62 17.37
C ALA A 371 -8.97 -14.79 18.04
N ARG A 372 -10.02 -14.21 17.46
CA ARG A 372 -11.40 -14.32 17.96
C ARG A 372 -11.96 -15.73 17.85
N VAL A 373 -11.72 -16.43 16.74
CA VAL A 373 -12.21 -17.80 16.53
C VAL A 373 -11.39 -18.80 17.36
N ALA A 374 -10.11 -18.55 17.60
CA ALA A 374 -9.33 -19.29 18.60
C ALA A 374 -9.95 -19.17 20.00
N GLN A 375 -10.38 -17.97 20.41
CA GLN A 375 -11.10 -17.75 21.68
C GLN A 375 -12.47 -18.46 21.71
N GLU A 376 -13.28 -18.35 20.64
CA GLU A 376 -14.60 -19.01 20.57
C GLU A 376 -14.52 -20.55 20.58
N MET A 377 -13.45 -21.13 20.02
CA MET A 377 -13.16 -22.56 20.07
C MET A 377 -12.42 -23.00 21.36
N GLY A 378 -12.01 -22.07 22.23
CA GLY A 378 -11.23 -22.38 23.43
C GLY A 378 -9.78 -22.86 23.16
N VAL A 379 -9.24 -22.60 21.96
CA VAL A 379 -7.91 -23.06 21.54
C VAL A 379 -6.86 -21.95 21.54
N LYS A 380 -5.59 -22.32 21.67
CA LYS A 380 -4.48 -21.37 21.53
C LYS A 380 -4.25 -21.01 20.05
N LEU A 381 -4.18 -19.71 19.75
CA LEU A 381 -3.83 -19.21 18.42
C LEU A 381 -2.47 -19.76 17.95
N GLY A 382 -2.41 -20.19 16.69
CA GLY A 382 -1.28 -20.88 16.08
C GLY A 382 -1.29 -22.40 16.25
N HIS A 383 -2.18 -22.95 17.08
CA HIS A 383 -2.45 -24.39 17.14
C HIS A 383 -3.55 -24.73 16.11
N GLU A 384 -4.75 -25.12 16.54
CA GLU A 384 -5.83 -25.60 15.64
C GLU A 384 -6.40 -24.48 14.76
N VAL A 385 -6.51 -23.27 15.31
CA VAL A 385 -6.78 -22.03 14.58
C VAL A 385 -5.49 -21.24 14.45
N GLY A 386 -5.15 -20.83 13.23
CA GLY A 386 -3.95 -20.03 12.94
C GLY A 386 -4.19 -19.02 11.82
N TYR A 387 -3.19 -18.17 11.56
CA TYR A 387 -3.23 -17.24 10.43
C TYR A 387 -1.91 -17.19 9.65
N SER A 388 -1.99 -16.92 8.35
CA SER A 388 -0.83 -16.68 7.49
C SER A 388 -1.05 -15.46 6.60
N ILE A 389 -0.20 -14.45 6.74
CA ILE A 389 -0.30 -13.20 6.00
C ILE A 389 1.09 -12.80 5.48
N ARG A 390 1.14 -11.97 4.43
CA ARG A 390 2.43 -11.57 3.84
C ARG A 390 3.35 -10.98 4.91
N PHE A 391 4.52 -11.60 5.05
CA PHE A 391 5.58 -11.36 6.04
C PHE A 391 5.30 -11.74 7.50
N GLU A 392 4.32 -12.59 7.79
CA GLU A 392 3.96 -13.00 9.16
C GLU A 392 3.11 -14.28 9.15
N ASP A 393 3.66 -15.41 9.61
CA ASP A 393 2.93 -16.69 9.71
C ASP A 393 2.80 -17.13 11.17
N CYS A 394 1.59 -17.52 11.55
CA CYS A 394 1.19 -18.01 12.87
C CYS A 394 0.32 -19.25 12.68
N THR A 395 0.90 -20.28 12.04
CA THR A 395 0.32 -21.62 11.89
C THR A 395 1.29 -22.70 12.37
N SER A 396 0.80 -23.94 12.48
CA SER A 396 1.60 -25.13 12.78
C SER A 396 1.02 -26.36 12.07
N ASP A 397 1.67 -27.52 12.22
CA ASP A 397 1.17 -28.80 11.70
C ASP A 397 -0.22 -29.16 12.25
N LYS A 398 -0.60 -28.58 13.40
CA LYS A 398 -1.92 -28.76 14.03
C LYS A 398 -2.99 -27.82 13.48
N THR A 399 -2.66 -26.83 12.65
CA THR A 399 -3.63 -25.85 12.14
C THR A 399 -4.56 -26.48 11.13
N VAL A 400 -5.83 -26.60 11.52
CA VAL A 400 -6.93 -27.15 10.71
C VAL A 400 -7.85 -26.07 10.14
N VAL A 401 -7.95 -24.91 10.81
CA VAL A 401 -8.63 -23.70 10.32
C VAL A 401 -7.59 -22.59 10.17
N LYS A 402 -7.33 -22.16 8.94
CA LYS A 402 -6.29 -21.19 8.60
C LYS A 402 -6.90 -19.96 7.95
N TYR A 403 -6.83 -18.83 8.63
CA TYR A 403 -7.18 -17.53 8.04
C TYR A 403 -5.98 -16.95 7.31
N MET A 404 -6.15 -16.42 6.11
CA MET A 404 -5.02 -15.88 5.34
C MET A 404 -5.40 -14.67 4.51
N THR A 405 -4.41 -13.89 4.06
CA THR A 405 -4.67 -12.91 3.00
C THR A 405 -4.77 -13.60 1.65
N ASP A 406 -5.63 -13.11 0.75
CA ASP A 406 -5.83 -13.64 -0.62
C ASP A 406 -4.48 -13.92 -1.34
N GLY A 407 -3.56 -12.96 -1.26
CA GLY A 407 -2.21 -13.07 -1.85
C GLY A 407 -1.26 -14.09 -1.20
N MET A 408 -1.63 -14.68 -0.05
CA MET A 408 -0.95 -15.85 0.52
C MET A 408 -1.52 -17.15 -0.02
N LEU A 409 -2.84 -17.26 -0.23
CA LEU A 409 -3.41 -18.41 -0.95
C LEU A 409 -2.87 -18.48 -2.38
N LEU A 410 -2.78 -17.33 -3.07
CA LEU A 410 -2.15 -17.23 -4.39
C LEU A 410 -0.64 -17.56 -4.36
N ARG A 411 0.04 -17.37 -3.24
CA ARG A 411 1.44 -17.81 -3.06
C ARG A 411 1.54 -19.31 -2.77
N GLU A 412 0.59 -19.89 -2.05
CA GLU A 412 0.54 -21.34 -1.81
C GLU A 412 0.24 -22.09 -3.12
N LEU A 413 -0.60 -21.54 -4.01
CA LEU A 413 -0.80 -22.05 -5.38
C LEU A 413 0.48 -22.10 -6.24
N LEU A 414 1.46 -21.22 -5.99
CA LEU A 414 2.76 -21.26 -6.68
C LEU A 414 3.64 -22.45 -6.23
N GLY A 415 3.37 -23.03 -5.05
CA GLY A 415 4.05 -24.23 -4.54
C GLY A 415 3.23 -25.52 -4.65
N GLU A 416 1.91 -25.42 -4.52
CA GLU A 416 0.95 -26.53 -4.54
C GLU A 416 -0.28 -26.16 -5.41
N PRO A 417 -0.19 -26.31 -6.75
CA PRO A 417 -1.25 -25.87 -7.67
C PRO A 417 -2.63 -26.51 -7.42
N ASP A 418 -2.66 -27.77 -6.97
CA ASP A 418 -3.91 -28.52 -6.72
C ASP A 418 -4.55 -28.21 -5.34
N LEU A 419 -3.84 -27.44 -4.49
CA LEU A 419 -4.18 -27.15 -3.09
C LEU A 419 -4.54 -28.38 -2.25
N ALA A 420 -3.98 -29.57 -2.53
CA ALA A 420 -4.37 -30.84 -1.89
C ALA A 420 -4.35 -30.80 -0.34
N SER A 421 -3.53 -29.93 0.26
CA SER A 421 -3.57 -29.53 1.67
C SER A 421 -4.95 -29.07 2.20
N TYR A 422 -5.86 -28.65 1.34
CA TYR A 422 -7.16 -28.03 1.66
C TYR A 422 -8.36 -28.86 1.19
N SER A 423 -9.39 -28.93 2.04
CA SER A 423 -10.69 -29.57 1.73
C SER A 423 -11.82 -28.55 1.47
N VAL A 424 -11.72 -27.35 2.02
CA VAL A 424 -12.63 -26.22 1.75
C VAL A 424 -11.82 -24.93 1.65
N VAL A 425 -12.09 -24.14 0.60
CA VAL A 425 -11.60 -22.76 0.47
C VAL A 425 -12.79 -21.81 0.57
N ILE A 426 -12.64 -20.78 1.39
CA ILE A 426 -13.65 -19.74 1.63
C ILE A 426 -13.04 -18.39 1.23
N VAL A 427 -13.52 -17.80 0.15
CA VAL A 427 -13.13 -16.46 -0.29
C VAL A 427 -14.13 -15.47 0.27
N ASP A 428 -13.78 -14.76 1.34
CA ASP A 428 -14.70 -13.87 2.07
C ASP A 428 -14.39 -12.39 1.86
N GLU A 429 -15.43 -11.56 2.05
CA GLU A 429 -15.49 -10.15 1.63
C GLU A 429 -15.13 -9.96 0.14
N ALA A 430 -15.46 -10.94 -0.72
CA ALA A 430 -15.15 -11.00 -2.15
C ALA A 430 -15.57 -9.75 -2.97
N HIS A 431 -16.50 -8.98 -2.43
CA HIS A 431 -16.95 -7.69 -2.98
C HIS A 431 -15.91 -6.56 -2.89
N GLU A 432 -14.80 -6.72 -2.16
CA GLU A 432 -13.66 -5.79 -2.26
C GLU A 432 -12.92 -5.92 -3.61
N ARG A 433 -13.14 -7.01 -4.37
CA ARG A 433 -12.60 -7.25 -5.74
C ARG A 433 -11.11 -6.90 -5.84
N THR A 434 -10.33 -7.47 -4.91
CA THR A 434 -8.88 -7.30 -4.83
C THR A 434 -8.18 -7.99 -5.99
N LEU A 435 -7.00 -7.49 -6.34
CA LEU A 435 -6.20 -8.01 -7.43
C LEU A 435 -5.89 -9.51 -7.28
N SER A 436 -5.65 -9.97 -6.04
CA SER A 436 -5.42 -11.39 -5.75
C SER A 436 -6.70 -12.23 -5.80
N THR A 437 -7.85 -11.70 -5.37
CA THR A 437 -9.13 -12.42 -5.40
C THR A 437 -9.60 -12.66 -6.83
N ASP A 438 -9.49 -11.65 -7.71
CA ASP A 438 -9.87 -11.80 -9.13
C ASP A 438 -8.99 -12.84 -9.87
N ILE A 439 -7.72 -13.00 -9.45
CA ILE A 439 -6.84 -14.06 -9.96
C ILE A 439 -7.25 -15.44 -9.40
N LEU A 440 -7.53 -15.54 -8.09
CA LEU A 440 -7.97 -16.79 -7.46
C LEU A 440 -9.24 -17.34 -8.11
N PHE A 441 -10.15 -16.46 -8.54
CA PHE A 441 -11.34 -16.84 -9.31
C PHE A 441 -10.98 -17.36 -10.70
N GLY A 442 -10.17 -16.62 -11.48
CA GLY A 442 -9.78 -17.04 -12.85
C GLY A 442 -8.92 -18.31 -12.93
N LEU A 443 -8.36 -18.77 -11.82
CA LEU A 443 -7.65 -20.06 -11.73
C LEU A 443 -8.58 -21.27 -11.56
N ASP A 444 -9.84 -21.03 -11.16
CA ASP A 444 -10.92 -21.99 -10.87
C ASP A 444 -10.49 -23.46 -10.64
N ILE A 445 -9.78 -23.70 -9.54
CA ILE A 445 -9.33 -25.05 -9.14
C ILE A 445 -10.51 -25.99 -8.86
N ALA A 446 -11.72 -25.46 -8.60
CA ALA A 446 -12.89 -26.28 -8.37
C ALA A 446 -13.30 -27.09 -9.62
N ARG A 447 -13.16 -26.51 -10.82
CA ARG A 447 -13.36 -27.22 -12.11
C ARG A 447 -12.42 -28.40 -12.31
N PHE A 448 -11.22 -28.39 -11.71
CA PHE A 448 -10.25 -29.48 -11.80
C PHE A 448 -10.34 -30.48 -10.66
N ARG A 449 -10.77 -30.05 -9.46
CA ARG A 449 -10.66 -30.84 -8.22
C ARG A 449 -12.04 -30.97 -7.53
N PRO A 450 -12.88 -31.96 -7.91
CA PRO A 450 -14.30 -32.03 -7.54
C PRO A 450 -14.56 -32.31 -6.05
N ASP A 451 -13.55 -32.76 -5.30
CA ASP A 451 -13.58 -32.94 -3.85
C ASP A 451 -13.37 -31.63 -3.07
N LEU A 452 -12.84 -30.58 -3.71
CA LEU A 452 -12.68 -29.24 -3.13
C LEU A 452 -14.02 -28.49 -3.16
N LYS A 453 -14.49 -28.05 -1.98
CA LYS A 453 -15.62 -27.12 -1.86
C LYS A 453 -15.13 -25.67 -1.87
N LEU A 454 -15.80 -24.80 -2.63
CA LEU A 454 -15.48 -23.37 -2.77
C LEU A 454 -16.66 -22.52 -2.29
N LEU A 455 -16.46 -21.74 -1.22
CA LEU A 455 -17.49 -20.85 -0.67
C LEU A 455 -17.11 -19.39 -0.92
N ILE A 456 -17.99 -18.65 -1.60
CA ILE A 456 -17.73 -17.26 -2.00
C ILE A 456 -18.63 -16.35 -1.17
N SER A 457 -18.07 -15.66 -0.20
CA SER A 457 -18.80 -14.94 0.82
C SER A 457 -18.78 -13.42 0.57
N SER A 458 -19.96 -12.83 0.43
CA SER A 458 -20.17 -11.43 0.04
C SER A 458 -21.13 -10.71 0.99
N ALA A 459 -21.11 -9.37 0.93
CA ALA A 459 -21.95 -8.46 1.71
C ALA A 459 -22.67 -7.42 0.81
N THR A 460 -22.76 -7.68 -0.50
CA THR A 460 -23.37 -6.79 -1.50
C THR A 460 -24.37 -7.56 -2.36
N MET A 461 -25.22 -6.82 -3.09
CA MET A 461 -26.25 -7.39 -3.98
C MET A 461 -25.68 -7.92 -5.31
N ASP A 462 -24.39 -7.71 -5.60
CA ASP A 462 -23.72 -8.13 -6.85
C ASP A 462 -23.52 -9.66 -6.98
N ALA A 463 -24.24 -10.44 -6.16
CA ALA A 463 -24.18 -11.90 -6.05
C ALA A 463 -24.59 -12.63 -7.35
N GLU A 464 -25.44 -12.01 -8.16
CA GLU A 464 -25.84 -12.54 -9.47
C GLU A 464 -24.63 -12.71 -10.40
N LYS A 465 -23.69 -11.75 -10.43
CA LYS A 465 -22.45 -11.88 -11.23
C LYS A 465 -21.54 -13.00 -10.75
N PHE A 466 -21.47 -13.22 -9.43
CA PHE A 466 -20.72 -14.34 -8.86
C PHE A 466 -21.39 -15.68 -9.21
N SER A 467 -22.72 -15.73 -9.24
CA SER A 467 -23.46 -16.91 -9.70
C SER A 467 -23.23 -17.19 -11.18
N ASP A 468 -23.45 -16.19 -12.06
CA ASP A 468 -23.29 -16.30 -13.51
C ASP A 468 -21.88 -16.74 -13.92
N TYR A 469 -20.84 -16.19 -13.27
CA TYR A 469 -19.45 -16.52 -13.54
C TYR A 469 -19.08 -17.95 -13.08
N PHE A 470 -19.53 -18.36 -11.89
CA PHE A 470 -19.33 -19.73 -11.39
C PHE A 470 -20.42 -20.69 -11.86
N ASP A 471 -20.64 -20.75 -13.18
CA ASP A 471 -21.53 -21.72 -13.84
C ASP A 471 -22.96 -21.81 -13.25
N THR A 472 -23.54 -20.65 -12.88
CA THR A 472 -24.84 -20.49 -12.18
C THR A 472 -24.89 -21.08 -10.76
N ALA A 473 -23.79 -20.98 -10.01
CA ALA A 473 -23.69 -21.42 -8.62
C ALA A 473 -24.79 -20.81 -7.72
N PRO A 474 -25.44 -21.59 -6.83
CA PRO A 474 -26.58 -21.12 -6.04
C PRO A 474 -26.20 -20.01 -5.05
N ILE A 475 -27.14 -19.09 -4.85
CA ILE A 475 -27.00 -17.95 -3.94
C ILE A 475 -27.72 -18.26 -2.61
N PHE A 476 -26.95 -18.61 -1.59
CA PHE A 476 -27.44 -18.74 -0.21
C PHE A 476 -27.47 -17.38 0.48
N SER A 477 -28.64 -16.73 0.48
CA SER A 477 -28.84 -15.45 1.16
C SER A 477 -29.59 -15.60 2.49
N PHE A 478 -29.21 -14.84 3.51
CA PHE A 478 -29.91 -14.80 4.79
C PHE A 478 -30.00 -13.36 5.36
N PRO A 479 -31.11 -13.00 6.02
CA PRO A 479 -31.34 -11.64 6.51
C PRO A 479 -30.36 -11.29 7.63
N GLY A 480 -29.62 -10.19 7.44
CA GLY A 480 -28.77 -9.64 8.49
C GLY A 480 -29.57 -8.95 9.59
N ARG A 481 -29.05 -8.96 10.82
CA ARG A 481 -29.49 -8.04 11.89
C ARG A 481 -28.96 -6.63 11.60
N ARG A 482 -29.61 -5.93 10.66
CA ARG A 482 -29.56 -4.47 10.59
C ARG A 482 -30.78 -3.90 11.29
N TYR A 483 -30.56 -3.04 12.27
CA TYR A 483 -31.58 -2.08 12.68
C TYR A 483 -31.79 -1.06 11.54
N PRO A 484 -33.00 -0.50 11.40
CA PRO A 484 -33.27 0.48 10.35
C PRO A 484 -32.38 1.72 10.50
N VAL A 485 -31.95 2.28 9.38
CA VAL A 485 -31.14 3.51 9.30
C VAL A 485 -31.91 4.57 8.51
N GLU A 486 -32.19 5.70 9.14
CA GLU A 486 -32.76 6.88 8.47
C GLU A 486 -31.69 7.50 7.55
N ILE A 487 -31.98 7.70 6.26
CA ILE A 487 -31.03 8.28 5.30
C ILE A 487 -31.44 9.72 4.97
N ASN A 488 -30.63 10.66 5.44
CA ASN A 488 -30.77 12.09 5.18
C ASN A 488 -29.82 12.51 4.06
N TYR A 489 -30.30 13.33 3.12
CA TYR A 489 -29.53 13.90 2.02
C TYR A 489 -29.51 15.43 2.14
N THR A 490 -28.48 16.09 1.64
CA THR A 490 -28.51 17.56 1.49
C THR A 490 -29.49 17.99 0.39
N SER A 491 -30.07 19.18 0.54
CA SER A 491 -30.99 19.76 -0.46
C SER A 491 -30.28 20.29 -1.70
N ALA A 492 -28.97 20.52 -1.61
CA ALA A 492 -28.07 20.97 -2.67
C ALA A 492 -26.70 20.28 -2.52
N PRO A 493 -25.89 20.16 -3.58
CA PRO A 493 -24.51 19.68 -3.46
C PRO A 493 -23.65 20.71 -2.73
N GLU A 494 -22.95 20.28 -1.68
CA GLU A 494 -22.07 21.16 -0.90
C GLU A 494 -20.69 21.30 -1.56
N ALA A 495 -20.21 22.54 -1.69
CA ALA A 495 -18.91 22.82 -2.33
C ALA A 495 -17.71 22.60 -1.38
N ASP A 496 -17.91 22.77 -0.07
CA ASP A 496 -16.96 22.40 0.98
C ASP A 496 -17.60 21.31 1.86
N TYR A 497 -17.34 20.05 1.50
CA TYR A 497 -17.81 18.90 2.25
C TYR A 497 -17.14 18.76 3.62
N MET A 498 -15.98 19.39 3.85
CA MET A 498 -15.25 19.30 5.11
C MET A 498 -15.89 20.19 6.17
N ASP A 499 -16.21 21.44 5.83
CA ASP A 499 -16.98 22.30 6.74
C ASP A 499 -18.39 21.75 6.97
N ALA A 500 -19.08 21.30 5.91
CA ALA A 500 -20.40 20.69 6.02
C ALA A 500 -20.39 19.44 6.92
N ALA A 501 -19.36 18.59 6.85
CA ALA A 501 -19.20 17.46 7.76
C ALA A 501 -19.02 17.91 9.22
N ILE A 502 -18.17 18.90 9.47
CA ILE A 502 -17.90 19.41 10.83
C ILE A 502 -19.16 20.07 11.43
N VAL A 503 -19.91 20.86 10.64
CA VAL A 503 -21.19 21.45 11.06
C VAL A 503 -22.23 20.35 11.33
N THR A 504 -22.27 19.30 10.52
CA THR A 504 -23.17 18.14 10.71
C THR A 504 -22.84 17.39 12.00
N VAL A 505 -21.56 17.09 12.27
CA VAL A 505 -21.08 16.45 13.51
C VAL A 505 -21.49 17.24 14.75
N LEU A 506 -21.27 18.56 14.75
CA LEU A 506 -21.66 19.43 15.87
C LEU A 506 -23.18 19.51 16.05
N THR A 507 -23.94 19.53 14.94
CA THR A 507 -25.41 19.51 14.97
C THR A 507 -25.95 18.21 15.56
N ILE A 508 -25.42 17.06 15.15
CA ILE A 508 -25.75 15.74 15.71
C ILE A 508 -25.40 15.70 17.20
N HIS A 509 -24.21 16.18 17.59
CA HIS A 509 -23.78 16.14 18.98
C HIS A 509 -24.69 16.93 19.94
N VAL A 510 -25.21 18.08 19.48
CA VAL A 510 -26.11 18.96 20.26
C VAL A 510 -27.58 18.50 20.23
N ARG A 511 -28.08 18.00 19.09
CA ARG A 511 -29.53 17.74 18.90
C ARG A 511 -29.95 16.28 19.02
N GLU A 512 -29.14 15.34 18.57
CA GLU A 512 -29.50 13.92 18.52
C GLU A 512 -29.17 13.22 19.86
N PRO A 513 -29.92 12.18 20.27
CA PRO A 513 -29.65 11.44 21.51
C PRO A 513 -28.29 10.71 21.47
N LEU A 514 -27.90 10.10 22.60
CA LEU A 514 -26.63 9.37 22.72
C LEU A 514 -26.48 8.26 21.67
N GLY A 515 -25.20 7.97 21.37
CA GLY A 515 -24.72 7.16 20.26
C GLY A 515 -23.58 7.87 19.53
N ASP A 516 -22.57 7.11 19.12
CA ASP A 516 -21.33 7.64 18.56
C ASP A 516 -21.44 7.97 17.07
N ILE A 517 -20.55 8.84 16.60
CA ILE A 517 -20.55 9.37 15.24
C ILE A 517 -19.34 8.81 14.48
N LEU A 518 -19.57 8.23 13.30
CA LEU A 518 -18.53 7.88 12.33
C LEU A 518 -18.57 8.87 11.17
N VAL A 519 -17.45 9.52 10.88
CA VAL A 519 -17.29 10.45 9.76
C VAL A 519 -16.33 9.84 8.76
N PHE A 520 -16.75 9.74 7.49
CA PHE A 520 -15.86 9.33 6.41
C PHE A 520 -15.14 10.56 5.82
N LEU A 521 -13.81 10.49 5.71
CA LEU A 521 -12.93 11.49 5.10
C LEU A 521 -11.91 10.79 4.19
N THR A 522 -11.30 11.50 3.24
CA THR A 522 -10.56 10.80 2.17
C THR A 522 -9.11 10.46 2.55
N GLY A 523 -8.51 11.12 3.54
CA GLY A 523 -7.14 10.81 3.99
C GLY A 523 -6.65 11.59 5.22
N GLN A 524 -5.41 11.32 5.62
CA GLN A 524 -4.78 11.83 6.85
C GLN A 524 -4.86 13.36 7.01
N GLU A 525 -4.51 14.12 5.97
CA GLU A 525 -4.46 15.60 6.03
C GLU A 525 -5.84 16.21 6.32
N GLU A 526 -6.91 15.66 5.74
CA GLU A 526 -8.30 16.05 6.03
C GLU A 526 -8.73 15.62 7.44
N ILE A 527 -8.33 14.43 7.88
CA ILE A 527 -8.67 13.91 9.22
C ILE A 527 -8.02 14.76 10.32
N GLU A 528 -6.73 15.08 10.20
CA GLU A 528 -6.03 15.97 11.14
C GLU A 528 -6.64 17.39 11.12
N THR A 529 -6.96 17.92 9.93
CA THR A 529 -7.57 19.26 9.81
C THR A 529 -8.97 19.29 10.43
N ALA A 530 -9.80 18.27 10.21
CA ALA A 530 -11.11 18.15 10.83
C ALA A 530 -11.03 17.95 12.35
N GLU A 531 -10.04 17.21 12.85
CA GLU A 531 -9.76 17.07 14.28
C GLU A 531 -9.38 18.41 14.92
N GLU A 532 -8.47 19.17 14.30
CA GLU A 532 -8.08 20.51 14.75
C GLU A 532 -9.26 21.48 14.73
N MET A 533 -10.04 21.52 13.65
CA MET A 533 -11.22 22.38 13.51
C MET A 533 -12.34 22.03 14.50
N LEU A 534 -12.60 20.74 14.75
CA LEU A 534 -13.56 20.29 15.77
C LEU A 534 -13.09 20.75 17.16
N LYS A 535 -11.84 20.46 17.55
CA LYS A 535 -11.26 20.90 18.84
C LYS A 535 -11.35 22.42 19.03
N GLN A 536 -11.08 23.20 17.98
CA GLN A 536 -11.22 24.66 18.02
C GLN A 536 -12.68 25.10 18.22
N ARG A 537 -13.64 24.52 17.49
CA ARG A 537 -15.06 24.87 17.61
C ARG A 537 -15.64 24.48 18.97
N ILE A 538 -15.29 23.31 19.52
CA ILE A 538 -15.77 22.82 20.83
C ILE A 538 -15.32 23.75 21.97
N ARG A 539 -14.07 24.25 21.93
CA ARG A 539 -13.54 25.20 22.93
C ARG A 539 -14.40 26.46 23.08
N GLY A 540 -15.12 26.88 22.05
CA GLY A 540 -16.03 28.03 22.09
C GLY A 540 -17.34 27.82 22.86
N TYR A 541 -17.73 26.57 23.14
CA TYR A 541 -19.01 26.25 23.79
C TYR A 541 -18.90 25.97 25.30
N GLY A 542 -17.72 25.54 25.78
CA GLY A 542 -17.49 25.23 27.19
C GLY A 542 -18.46 24.18 27.74
N THR A 543 -18.92 24.35 28.98
CA THR A 543 -19.82 23.42 29.69
C THR A 543 -21.26 23.36 29.15
N LYS A 544 -21.60 24.10 28.09
CA LYS A 544 -22.95 24.09 27.49
C LYS A 544 -23.25 22.85 26.65
N ILE A 545 -22.23 22.07 26.31
CA ILE A 545 -22.32 20.87 25.49
C ILE A 545 -21.59 19.74 26.24
N ARG A 546 -22.01 18.49 26.00
CA ARG A 546 -21.36 17.28 26.52
C ARG A 546 -19.93 17.16 26.00
N GLU A 547 -19.13 16.31 26.63
CA GLU A 547 -17.78 16.03 26.14
C GLU A 547 -17.82 15.29 24.79
N LEU A 548 -16.92 15.67 23.88
CA LEU A 548 -16.78 15.08 22.55
C LEU A 548 -15.36 14.55 22.37
N ILE A 549 -15.22 13.23 22.48
CA ILE A 549 -13.95 12.52 22.31
C ILE A 549 -13.72 12.32 20.81
N ILE A 550 -12.65 12.90 20.26
CA ILE A 550 -12.33 12.82 18.84
C ILE A 550 -11.20 11.80 18.63
N CYS A 551 -11.47 10.77 17.83
CA CYS A 551 -10.54 9.69 17.54
C CYS A 551 -10.29 9.58 16.02
N PRO A 552 -9.11 9.98 15.51
CA PRO A 552 -8.77 9.76 14.11
C PRO A 552 -8.46 8.28 13.82
N ILE A 553 -8.73 7.79 12.61
CA ILE A 553 -8.19 6.53 12.09
C ILE A 553 -7.86 6.60 10.59
N TYR A 554 -6.59 6.34 10.28
CA TYR A 554 -6.04 6.19 8.94
C TYR A 554 -4.86 5.20 8.96
N ALA A 555 -4.44 4.70 7.79
CA ALA A 555 -3.52 3.57 7.68
C ALA A 555 -2.16 3.73 8.39
N ASN A 556 -1.63 4.96 8.43
CA ASN A 556 -0.33 5.29 9.03
C ASN A 556 -0.39 5.59 10.54
N LEU A 557 -1.55 5.50 11.18
CA LEU A 557 -1.71 5.82 12.60
C LEU A 557 -1.08 4.73 13.51
N PRO A 558 -0.37 5.07 14.60
CA PRO A 558 0.16 4.10 15.55
C PRO A 558 -0.91 3.19 16.18
N SER A 559 -0.53 1.94 16.48
CA SER A 559 -1.45 0.91 17.03
C SER A 559 -2.18 1.36 18.29
N GLU A 560 -1.49 2.06 19.19
CA GLU A 560 -2.04 2.56 20.46
C GLU A 560 -3.14 3.60 20.25
N LEU A 561 -3.06 4.40 19.19
CA LEU A 561 -4.10 5.38 18.83
C LEU A 561 -5.21 4.73 18.00
N GLN A 562 -4.92 3.69 17.21
CA GLN A 562 -5.94 2.84 16.58
C GLN A 562 -6.76 2.08 17.64
N ALA A 563 -6.15 1.62 18.73
CA ALA A 563 -6.85 0.90 19.81
C ALA A 563 -7.94 1.74 20.48
N LYS A 564 -7.70 3.05 20.66
CA LYS A 564 -8.63 4.01 21.30
C LYS A 564 -9.99 4.14 20.62
N ILE A 565 -10.14 3.73 19.35
CA ILE A 565 -11.45 3.75 18.70
C ILE A 565 -12.40 2.68 19.29
N PHE A 566 -11.84 1.58 19.82
CA PHE A 566 -12.57 0.46 20.41
C PHE A 566 -12.84 0.63 21.91
N GLU A 567 -12.21 1.61 22.57
CA GLU A 567 -12.51 1.97 23.96
C GLU A 567 -13.99 2.41 24.08
N VAL A 568 -14.66 1.95 25.14
CA VAL A 568 -16.08 2.26 25.39
C VAL A 568 -16.20 3.75 25.74
N THR A 569 -17.16 4.43 25.11
CA THR A 569 -17.41 5.86 25.33
C THR A 569 -17.90 6.09 26.78
N PRO A 570 -17.22 6.94 27.59
CA PRO A 570 -17.62 7.24 28.96
C PRO A 570 -19.04 7.78 29.08
N GLU A 571 -19.67 7.56 30.24
CA GLU A 571 -21.05 8.00 30.46
C GLU A 571 -21.21 9.52 30.32
N GLY A 572 -22.25 9.95 29.60
CA GLY A 572 -22.52 11.35 29.30
C GLY A 572 -21.68 11.96 28.17
N ALA A 573 -20.55 11.36 27.79
CA ALA A 573 -19.74 11.79 26.65
C ALA A 573 -20.29 11.27 25.30
N ARG A 574 -19.64 11.66 24.19
CA ARG A 574 -19.86 11.06 22.86
C ARG A 574 -18.52 10.92 22.14
N LYS A 575 -18.31 9.83 21.42
CA LYS A 575 -17.13 9.60 20.58
C LYS A 575 -17.41 9.96 19.11
N VAL A 576 -16.44 10.58 18.46
CA VAL A 576 -16.42 10.88 17.02
C VAL A 576 -15.21 10.22 16.41
N VAL A 577 -15.45 9.22 15.56
CA VAL A 577 -14.40 8.55 14.81
C VAL A 577 -14.27 9.21 13.44
N LEU A 578 -13.11 9.81 13.18
CA LEU A 578 -12.77 10.43 11.89
C LEU A 578 -11.97 9.42 11.05
N ALA A 579 -12.63 8.74 10.11
CA ALA A 579 -12.11 7.55 9.45
C ALA A 579 -11.96 7.70 7.94
N THR A 580 -11.02 6.96 7.35
CA THR A 580 -11.08 6.63 5.91
C THR A 580 -12.00 5.42 5.65
N ASN A 581 -12.05 4.96 4.40
CA ASN A 581 -12.66 3.69 3.97
C ASN A 581 -12.19 2.43 4.73
N ILE A 582 -11.19 2.53 5.63
CA ILE A 582 -10.84 1.46 6.58
C ILE A 582 -12.07 1.02 7.40
N ALA A 583 -12.95 1.96 7.79
CA ALA A 583 -14.17 1.67 8.54
C ALA A 583 -15.35 1.13 7.69
N GLU A 584 -15.23 1.11 6.35
CA GLU A 584 -16.34 0.86 5.42
C GLU A 584 -16.79 -0.61 5.35
N THR A 585 -15.85 -1.55 5.52
CA THR A 585 -16.03 -3.01 5.44
C THR A 585 -15.52 -3.70 6.71
N SER A 586 -14.21 -3.80 6.89
CA SER A 586 -13.57 -4.80 7.77
C SER A 586 -13.37 -4.42 9.24
N LEU A 587 -13.74 -3.21 9.68
CA LEU A 587 -13.74 -2.85 11.11
C LEU A 587 -15.16 -2.71 11.68
N THR A 588 -15.40 -3.37 12.81
CA THR A 588 -16.55 -3.17 13.70
C THR A 588 -16.14 -2.26 14.85
N ILE A 589 -16.72 -1.07 14.92
CA ILE A 589 -16.60 -0.18 16.07
C ILE A 589 -18.00 -0.09 16.68
N ASP A 590 -18.12 -0.54 17.93
CA ASP A 590 -19.39 -0.56 18.64
C ASP A 590 -19.76 0.84 19.15
N GLY A 591 -21.05 1.04 19.45
CA GLY A 591 -21.60 2.33 19.86
C GLY A 591 -21.95 3.29 18.71
N ILE A 592 -21.47 3.07 17.48
CA ILE A 592 -21.85 3.90 16.31
C ILE A 592 -23.36 3.84 16.08
N LYS A 593 -23.96 5.03 15.97
CA LYS A 593 -25.38 5.25 15.67
C LYS A 593 -25.60 6.32 14.60
N TYR A 594 -24.63 7.21 14.40
CA TYR A 594 -24.68 8.27 13.40
C TYR A 594 -23.52 8.13 12.42
N VAL A 595 -23.81 8.21 11.13
CA VAL A 595 -22.80 8.23 10.06
C VAL A 595 -22.89 9.56 9.31
N VAL A 596 -21.74 10.16 9.00
CA VAL A 596 -21.61 11.31 8.10
C VAL A 596 -20.76 10.89 6.91
N ASP A 597 -21.33 10.96 5.70
CA ASP A 597 -20.72 10.48 4.46
C ASP A 597 -20.67 11.60 3.41
N PRO A 598 -19.48 12.10 3.04
CA PRO A 598 -19.32 13.07 1.95
C PRO A 598 -19.41 12.44 0.56
N GLY A 599 -19.51 11.12 0.44
CA GLY A 599 -19.61 10.43 -0.86
C GLY A 599 -18.28 10.28 -1.60
N LEU A 600 -17.15 10.50 -0.92
CA LEU A 600 -15.80 10.49 -1.51
C LEU A 600 -14.89 9.41 -0.89
N SER A 601 -13.87 9.01 -1.64
CA SER A 601 -12.74 8.18 -1.18
C SER A 601 -11.46 8.55 -1.95
N LYS A 602 -10.29 8.13 -1.45
CA LYS A 602 -9.05 8.12 -2.25
C LYS A 602 -8.83 6.71 -2.80
N MET A 603 -8.72 6.57 -4.12
CA MET A 603 -8.49 5.30 -4.80
C MET A 603 -7.20 5.33 -5.62
N LYS A 604 -6.57 4.17 -5.79
CA LYS A 604 -5.45 4.01 -6.73
C LYS A 604 -5.97 4.04 -8.18
N SER A 605 -5.22 4.73 -9.03
CA SER A 605 -5.42 4.76 -10.48
C SER A 605 -4.07 4.68 -11.18
N TYR A 606 -3.79 3.55 -11.82
CA TYR A 606 -2.65 3.34 -12.71
C TYR A 606 -2.96 3.81 -14.14
N ASN A 607 -1.96 4.40 -14.81
CA ASN A 607 -2.06 4.79 -16.22
C ASN A 607 -0.98 4.05 -17.04
N PRO A 608 -1.33 3.05 -17.88
CA PRO A 608 -0.35 2.20 -18.56
C PRO A 608 0.49 2.93 -19.61
N ARG A 609 -0.01 4.07 -20.15
CA ARG A 609 0.75 4.90 -21.09
C ARG A 609 1.81 5.75 -20.41
N THR A 610 1.59 6.16 -19.16
CA THR A 610 2.58 6.94 -18.41
C THR A 610 3.47 6.09 -17.50
N GLY A 611 3.01 4.89 -17.13
CA GLY A 611 3.64 4.03 -16.12
C GLY A 611 3.42 4.50 -14.67
N MET A 612 2.62 5.54 -14.45
CA MET A 612 2.43 6.15 -13.13
C MET A 612 1.26 5.53 -12.36
N GLU A 613 1.45 5.32 -11.06
CA GLU A 613 0.34 5.21 -10.10
C GLU A 613 -0.01 6.59 -9.55
N SER A 614 -1.31 6.83 -9.34
CA SER A 614 -1.83 8.05 -8.75
C SER A 614 -2.88 7.70 -7.68
N LEU A 615 -2.93 8.50 -6.61
CA LEU A 615 -3.97 8.41 -5.57
C LEU A 615 -4.92 9.58 -5.77
N LEU A 616 -6.02 9.32 -6.47
CA LEU A 616 -7.01 10.33 -6.84
C LEU A 616 -8.18 10.29 -5.85
N ILE A 617 -8.77 11.46 -5.58
CA ILE A 617 -10.06 11.52 -4.90
C ILE A 617 -11.15 11.21 -5.94
N THR A 618 -11.98 10.23 -5.67
CA THR A 618 -13.11 9.82 -6.52
C THR A 618 -14.41 9.77 -5.72
N PRO A 619 -15.57 9.94 -6.38
CA PRO A 619 -16.85 9.52 -5.82
C PRO A 619 -16.83 8.03 -5.42
N ILE A 620 -17.70 7.66 -4.49
CA ILE A 620 -17.94 6.26 -4.11
C ILE A 620 -19.09 5.66 -4.91
N SER A 621 -19.15 4.33 -4.95
CA SER A 621 -20.29 3.62 -5.54
C SER A 621 -21.52 3.63 -4.62
N LYS A 622 -22.70 3.33 -5.19
CA LYS A 622 -23.94 3.10 -4.44
C LYS A 622 -23.78 1.95 -3.45
N ALA A 623 -23.03 0.90 -3.80
CA ALA A 623 -22.66 -0.19 -2.90
C ALA A 623 -21.87 0.32 -1.67
N SER A 624 -20.76 1.04 -1.88
CA SER A 624 -19.97 1.69 -0.83
C SER A 624 -20.83 2.61 0.05
N ALA A 625 -21.60 3.51 -0.55
CA ALA A 625 -22.52 4.41 0.17
C ALA A 625 -23.56 3.66 1.03
N THR A 626 -23.93 2.45 0.64
CA THR A 626 -24.88 1.58 1.38
C THR A 626 -24.19 0.79 2.50
N GLN A 627 -22.92 0.41 2.33
CA GLN A 627 -22.09 -0.16 3.39
C GLN A 627 -21.75 0.88 4.47
N ARG A 628 -21.42 2.12 4.07
CA ARG A 628 -21.22 3.27 4.97
C ARG A 628 -22.47 3.53 5.82
N ALA A 629 -23.63 3.67 5.17
CA ALA A 629 -24.91 3.82 5.88
C ALA A 629 -25.18 2.63 6.84
N GLY A 630 -24.85 1.40 6.43
CA GLY A 630 -24.98 0.20 7.25
C GLY A 630 -24.19 0.23 8.57
N ARG A 631 -23.14 1.04 8.69
CA ARG A 631 -22.38 1.20 9.96
C ARG A 631 -23.23 1.77 11.10
N ALA A 632 -24.24 2.59 10.78
CA ALA A 632 -25.14 3.19 11.76
C ALA A 632 -26.17 2.21 12.33
N GLY A 633 -26.46 1.09 11.66
CA GLY A 633 -27.56 0.18 11.96
C GLY A 633 -27.15 -1.13 12.64
N ARG A 634 -25.94 -1.21 13.20
CA ARG A 634 -25.40 -2.46 13.77
C ARG A 634 -25.85 -2.75 15.20
N THR A 635 -25.82 -1.74 16.07
CA THR A 635 -26.09 -1.87 17.51
C THR A 635 -27.50 -1.44 17.89
N SER A 636 -28.06 -0.45 17.18
CA SER A 636 -29.39 0.11 17.39
C SER A 636 -29.85 0.85 16.12
N ALA A 637 -31.09 1.33 16.09
CA ALA A 637 -31.58 2.15 14.98
C ALA A 637 -30.82 3.48 14.90
N GLY A 638 -30.32 3.81 13.72
CA GLY A 638 -29.35 4.89 13.50
C GLY A 638 -29.74 5.86 12.39
N LYS A 639 -28.86 6.82 12.09
CA LYS A 639 -29.03 7.79 11.01
C LYS A 639 -27.76 7.93 10.17
N CYS A 640 -27.93 8.05 8.86
CA CYS A 640 -26.86 8.37 7.92
C CYS A 640 -27.12 9.73 7.26
N TYR A 641 -26.15 10.62 7.34
CA TYR A 641 -26.18 11.96 6.77
C TYR A 641 -25.24 12.02 5.56
N ARG A 642 -25.82 12.00 4.36
CA ARG A 642 -25.12 12.07 3.08
C ARG A 642 -25.01 13.53 2.65
N LEU A 643 -23.79 14.04 2.45
CA LEU A 643 -23.52 15.45 2.09
C LEU A 643 -23.69 15.75 0.58
N TYR A 644 -24.51 14.93 -0.07
CA TYR A 644 -24.83 14.96 -1.49
C TYR A 644 -26.34 14.71 -1.65
N THR A 645 -26.93 15.16 -2.76
CA THR A 645 -28.38 15.07 -2.94
C THR A 645 -28.82 13.65 -3.33
N ALA A 646 -30.10 13.34 -3.12
CA ALA A 646 -30.70 12.10 -3.62
C ALA A 646 -30.68 11.99 -5.17
N PHE A 647 -30.54 13.11 -5.90
CA PHE A 647 -30.34 13.07 -7.35
C PHE A 647 -28.93 12.56 -7.68
N ASN A 648 -27.89 13.11 -7.03
CA ASN A 648 -26.51 12.68 -7.23
C ASN A 648 -26.35 11.18 -6.90
N TYR A 649 -26.94 10.73 -5.78
CA TYR A 649 -26.90 9.32 -5.37
C TYR A 649 -27.46 8.35 -6.44
N ASN A 650 -28.56 8.72 -7.11
CA ASN A 650 -29.21 7.86 -8.08
C ASN A 650 -28.56 7.92 -9.47
N ASN A 651 -28.13 9.10 -9.91
CA ASN A 651 -27.74 9.37 -11.30
C ASN A 651 -26.22 9.50 -11.53
N ASP A 652 -25.47 10.01 -10.55
CA ASP A 652 -24.04 10.35 -10.71
C ASP A 652 -23.13 9.26 -10.13
N LEU A 653 -23.60 8.49 -9.14
CA LEU A 653 -22.82 7.41 -8.53
C LEU A 653 -22.99 6.09 -9.29
N GLU A 654 -21.85 5.49 -9.65
CA GLU A 654 -21.76 4.12 -10.17
C GLU A 654 -22.32 3.10 -9.16
N GLU A 655 -22.85 1.97 -9.63
CA GLU A 655 -23.55 1.03 -8.75
C GLU A 655 -22.59 0.26 -7.84
N ASN A 656 -21.50 -0.24 -8.42
CA ASN A 656 -20.42 -0.95 -7.76
C ASN A 656 -19.09 -0.23 -8.02
N THR A 657 -18.06 -0.49 -7.21
CA THR A 657 -16.71 0.00 -7.49
C THR A 657 -16.07 -0.82 -8.61
N VAL A 658 -15.47 -0.14 -9.60
CA VAL A 658 -14.51 -0.75 -10.55
C VAL A 658 -13.51 -1.65 -9.79
N PRO A 659 -13.16 -2.86 -10.27
CA PRO A 659 -12.26 -3.78 -9.56
C PRO A 659 -10.80 -3.27 -9.50
N GLU A 660 -9.95 -3.91 -8.69
CA GLU A 660 -8.54 -3.52 -8.58
C GLU A 660 -7.71 -3.89 -9.83
N VAL A 661 -8.06 -5.00 -10.51
CA VAL A 661 -7.37 -5.52 -11.71
C VAL A 661 -7.37 -4.57 -12.89
N GLN A 662 -8.38 -3.70 -13.02
CA GLN A 662 -8.46 -2.70 -14.08
C GLN A 662 -7.70 -1.39 -13.76
N ARG A 663 -7.16 -1.23 -12.54
CA ARG A 663 -6.69 0.07 -12.00
C ARG A 663 -5.30 0.04 -11.37
N THR A 664 -4.58 -1.08 -11.43
CA THR A 664 -3.25 -1.27 -10.83
C THR A 664 -2.21 -1.75 -11.84
N ASN A 665 -0.93 -1.69 -11.48
CA ASN A 665 0.14 -2.27 -12.28
C ASN A 665 0.10 -3.82 -12.20
N LEU A 666 0.04 -4.48 -13.36
CA LEU A 666 -0.12 -5.93 -13.47
C LEU A 666 1.21 -6.71 -13.53
N ALA A 667 2.37 -6.05 -13.44
CA ALA A 667 3.68 -6.70 -13.60
C ALA A 667 3.93 -7.88 -12.63
N SER A 668 3.55 -7.75 -11.36
CA SER A 668 3.66 -8.83 -10.37
C SER A 668 2.67 -9.99 -10.65
N VAL A 669 1.48 -9.68 -11.15
CA VAL A 669 0.43 -10.64 -11.51
C VAL A 669 0.77 -11.44 -12.74
N VAL A 670 1.24 -10.76 -13.80
CA VAL A 670 1.70 -11.42 -15.03
C VAL A 670 2.89 -12.34 -14.74
N LEU A 671 3.78 -11.96 -13.82
CA LEU A 671 4.85 -12.85 -13.35
C LEU A 671 4.27 -14.09 -12.65
N ALA A 672 3.34 -13.91 -11.69
CA ALA A 672 2.72 -15.01 -10.96
C ALA A 672 1.95 -15.99 -11.87
N LEU A 673 1.11 -15.49 -12.78
CA LEU A 673 0.38 -16.29 -13.76
C LEU A 673 1.34 -17.07 -14.68
N LYS A 674 2.45 -16.46 -15.10
CA LYS A 674 3.47 -17.13 -15.91
C LYS A 674 4.23 -18.23 -15.15
N SER A 675 4.45 -18.08 -13.83
CA SER A 675 4.98 -19.17 -12.99
C SER A 675 3.98 -20.30 -12.74
N LEU A 676 2.67 -20.03 -12.76
CA LEU A 676 1.61 -21.06 -12.75
C LEU A 676 1.48 -21.78 -14.11
N GLY A 677 2.27 -21.43 -15.13
CA GLY A 677 2.22 -22.03 -16.46
C GLY A 677 1.14 -21.45 -17.38
N ILE A 678 0.54 -20.31 -17.04
CA ILE A 678 -0.52 -19.70 -17.85
C ILE A 678 0.11 -18.89 -18.98
N HIS A 679 0.13 -19.49 -20.17
CA HIS A 679 0.77 -18.92 -21.34
C HIS A 679 -0.09 -17.85 -22.04
N ASP A 680 -1.39 -18.09 -22.17
CA ASP A 680 -2.37 -17.12 -22.70
C ASP A 680 -2.97 -16.29 -21.57
N LEU A 681 -2.69 -14.98 -21.60
CA LEU A 681 -3.15 -14.00 -20.63
C LEU A 681 -4.29 -13.13 -21.16
N ILE A 682 -4.66 -13.29 -22.43
CA ILE A 682 -5.69 -12.50 -23.12
C ILE A 682 -7.03 -13.23 -23.04
N ASN A 683 -7.02 -14.55 -23.19
CA ASN A 683 -8.19 -15.43 -23.03
C ASN A 683 -8.22 -16.12 -21.65
N PHE A 684 -7.51 -15.59 -20.65
CA PHE A 684 -7.63 -16.03 -19.25
C PHE A 684 -8.99 -15.60 -18.69
N ASP A 685 -9.59 -16.44 -17.84
CA ASP A 685 -10.99 -16.34 -17.39
C ASP A 685 -11.19 -15.26 -16.30
N PHE A 686 -10.84 -14.00 -16.60
CA PHE A 686 -11.07 -12.87 -15.70
C PHE A 686 -12.57 -12.50 -15.68
N MET A 687 -13.16 -12.45 -14.47
CA MET A 687 -14.54 -11.95 -14.25
C MET A 687 -14.75 -10.53 -14.82
N ASP A 688 -13.76 -9.66 -14.65
CA ASP A 688 -13.67 -8.36 -15.33
C ASP A 688 -12.26 -8.23 -15.93
N PRO A 689 -12.07 -8.39 -17.26
CA PRO A 689 -10.74 -8.41 -17.83
C PRO A 689 -10.03 -7.04 -17.72
N PRO A 690 -8.70 -7.02 -17.49
CA PRO A 690 -7.91 -5.80 -17.49
C PRO A 690 -7.76 -5.20 -18.90
N PRO A 691 -7.45 -3.89 -19.02
CA PRO A 691 -7.13 -3.28 -20.30
C PRO A 691 -5.91 -3.94 -20.95
N VAL A 692 -6.03 -4.33 -22.23
CA VAL A 692 -4.95 -5.01 -22.97
C VAL A 692 -3.66 -4.18 -23.01
N GLU A 693 -3.75 -2.84 -23.05
CA GLU A 693 -2.58 -1.95 -22.94
C GLU A 693 -1.78 -2.19 -21.65
N ALA A 694 -2.44 -2.49 -20.52
CA ALA A 694 -1.78 -2.74 -19.24
C ALA A 694 -1.11 -4.12 -19.20
N LEU A 695 -1.75 -5.16 -19.76
CA LEU A 695 -1.13 -6.49 -19.92
C LEU A 695 0.10 -6.44 -20.82
N VAL A 696 0.03 -5.74 -21.96
CA VAL A 696 1.17 -5.57 -22.88
C VAL A 696 2.30 -4.81 -22.21
N LYS A 697 2.01 -3.73 -21.46
CA LYS A 697 3.05 -2.97 -20.71
C LYS A 697 3.68 -3.77 -19.57
N ALA A 698 2.92 -4.63 -18.90
CA ALA A 698 3.45 -5.57 -17.91
C ALA A 698 4.38 -6.62 -18.56
N LEU A 699 4.00 -7.17 -19.73
CA LEU A 699 4.85 -8.09 -20.49
C LEU A 699 6.13 -7.43 -21.02
N GLU A 700 6.04 -6.22 -21.59
CA GLU A 700 7.20 -5.41 -22.01
C GLU A 700 8.19 -5.18 -20.85
N LEU A 701 7.67 -4.84 -19.66
CA LEU A 701 8.50 -4.63 -18.47
C LEU A 701 9.17 -5.92 -18.01
N LEU A 702 8.44 -7.03 -17.95
CA LEU A 702 9.00 -8.32 -17.53
C LEU A 702 10.03 -8.86 -18.55
N PHE A 703 9.81 -8.67 -19.85
CA PHE A 703 10.80 -8.94 -20.88
C PHE A 703 12.04 -8.04 -20.72
N ALA A 704 11.87 -6.74 -20.50
CA ALA A 704 12.98 -5.82 -20.25
C ALA A 704 13.78 -6.21 -18.99
N LEU A 705 13.12 -6.63 -17.91
CA LEU A 705 13.76 -7.17 -16.70
C LEU A 705 14.45 -8.53 -16.93
N GLY A 706 14.29 -9.17 -18.09
CA GLY A 706 14.79 -10.52 -18.37
C GLY A 706 14.08 -11.61 -17.56
N ALA A 707 12.86 -11.34 -17.06
CA ALA A 707 11.99 -12.34 -16.46
C ALA A 707 11.40 -13.28 -17.53
N LEU A 708 11.13 -12.74 -18.72
CA LEU A 708 10.57 -13.45 -19.87
C LEU A 708 11.55 -13.47 -21.04
N ASN A 709 11.52 -14.54 -21.85
CA ASN A 709 12.27 -14.64 -23.12
C ASN A 709 11.54 -13.94 -24.29
N LYS A 710 12.11 -13.97 -25.51
CA LYS A 710 11.51 -13.42 -26.76
C LYS A 710 10.07 -13.95 -27.02
N LEU A 711 9.70 -15.11 -26.48
CA LEU A 711 8.43 -15.82 -26.69
C LEU A 711 7.42 -15.64 -25.55
N GLY A 712 7.77 -14.91 -24.48
CA GLY A 712 6.91 -14.72 -23.31
C GLY A 712 6.84 -15.95 -22.38
N GLU A 713 7.88 -16.79 -22.37
CA GLU A 713 8.10 -17.90 -21.43
C GLU A 713 9.02 -17.46 -20.28
N LEU A 714 8.91 -18.11 -19.11
CA LEU A 714 9.56 -17.68 -17.86
C LEU A 714 11.00 -18.21 -17.71
N THR A 715 11.99 -17.32 -17.83
CA THR A 715 13.42 -17.66 -17.72
C THR A 715 13.79 -18.13 -16.31
N LYS A 716 14.96 -18.75 -16.13
CA LYS A 716 15.57 -18.99 -14.81
C LYS A 716 15.62 -17.74 -13.92
N ALA A 717 15.88 -16.56 -14.48
CA ALA A 717 15.83 -15.31 -13.72
C ALA A 717 14.39 -14.95 -13.34
N GLY A 718 13.42 -15.13 -14.23
CA GLY A 718 11.99 -15.00 -13.92
C GLY A 718 11.54 -15.92 -12.79
N ARG A 719 11.96 -17.19 -12.82
CA ARG A 719 11.70 -18.19 -11.77
C ARG A 719 12.29 -17.78 -10.42
N ARG A 720 13.58 -17.38 -10.37
CA ARG A 720 14.20 -16.81 -9.15
C ARG A 720 13.46 -15.55 -8.64
N MET A 721 12.83 -14.76 -9.52
CA MET A 721 12.10 -13.54 -9.12
C MET A 721 10.68 -13.80 -8.63
N ALA A 722 9.97 -14.80 -9.16
CA ALA A 722 8.62 -15.19 -8.74
C ALA A 722 8.60 -15.77 -7.30
N GLU A 723 9.70 -16.39 -6.87
CA GLU A 723 9.90 -16.87 -5.50
C GLU A 723 9.83 -15.74 -4.45
N PHE A 724 10.24 -14.51 -4.78
CA PHE A 724 10.18 -13.39 -3.83
C PHE A 724 8.80 -12.74 -3.82
N PRO A 725 8.16 -12.57 -2.64
CA PRO A 725 6.89 -11.84 -2.50
C PRO A 725 7.14 -10.33 -2.53
N LEU A 726 7.60 -9.81 -3.67
CA LEU A 726 8.02 -8.43 -3.94
C LEU A 726 7.57 -7.98 -5.34
N ASP A 727 7.77 -6.70 -5.66
CA ASP A 727 7.63 -6.21 -7.04
C ASP A 727 8.76 -6.75 -7.94
N PRO A 728 8.52 -7.09 -9.23
CA PRO A 728 9.56 -7.60 -10.13
C PRO A 728 10.84 -6.74 -10.22
N MET A 729 10.79 -5.42 -10.07
CA MET A 729 11.99 -4.56 -10.03
C MET A 729 12.81 -4.79 -8.74
N LEU A 730 12.14 -4.96 -7.59
CA LEU A 730 12.77 -5.29 -6.31
C LEU A 730 13.34 -6.73 -6.32
N SER A 731 12.58 -7.69 -6.85
CA SER A 731 13.07 -9.06 -7.04
C SER A 731 14.28 -9.09 -7.97
N LYS A 732 14.30 -8.29 -9.04
CA LYS A 732 15.45 -8.18 -9.95
C LYS A 732 16.69 -7.60 -9.27
N MET A 733 16.52 -6.55 -8.46
CA MET A 733 17.59 -5.94 -7.66
C MET A 733 18.27 -6.97 -6.75
N ILE A 734 17.48 -7.83 -6.07
CA ILE A 734 17.99 -8.92 -5.22
C ILE A 734 18.66 -10.02 -6.06
N VAL A 735 18.03 -10.48 -7.15
CA VAL A 735 18.59 -11.55 -8.00
C VAL A 735 19.90 -11.12 -8.71
N VAL A 736 20.14 -9.81 -8.89
CA VAL A 736 21.40 -9.29 -9.44
C VAL A 736 22.46 -9.01 -8.37
N SER A 737 22.10 -8.82 -7.10
CA SER A 737 23.06 -8.52 -6.03
C SER A 737 24.10 -9.61 -5.82
N ASP A 738 23.71 -10.86 -6.12
CA ASP A 738 24.53 -12.07 -6.27
C ASP A 738 25.83 -11.78 -7.07
N LYS A 739 25.69 -11.15 -8.24
CA LYS A 739 26.82 -10.82 -9.15
C LYS A 739 27.75 -9.74 -8.60
N TYR A 740 27.25 -8.84 -7.76
CA TYR A 740 27.98 -7.70 -7.19
C TYR A 740 28.35 -7.88 -5.71
N ARG A 741 28.07 -9.07 -5.14
CA ARG A 741 28.38 -9.47 -3.75
C ARG A 741 27.89 -8.48 -2.68
N CYS A 742 26.66 -7.98 -2.83
CA CYS A 742 26.03 -7.03 -1.90
C CYS A 742 24.58 -7.42 -1.56
N SER A 743 24.36 -8.70 -1.29
CA SER A 743 23.03 -9.26 -1.00
C SER A 743 22.49 -8.85 0.37
N ASP A 744 23.32 -8.71 1.42
CA ASP A 744 22.84 -8.21 2.74
C ASP A 744 22.37 -6.75 2.66
N GLU A 745 23.09 -5.91 1.91
CA GLU A 745 22.68 -4.52 1.66
C GLU A 745 21.39 -4.46 0.82
N MET A 746 21.25 -5.31 -0.20
CA MET A 746 20.06 -5.31 -1.06
C MET A 746 18.81 -5.84 -0.36
N ILE A 747 18.87 -6.90 0.47
CA ILE A 747 17.68 -7.32 1.25
C ILE A 747 17.30 -6.27 2.29
N SER A 748 18.27 -5.59 2.90
CA SER A 748 18.02 -4.52 3.86
C SER A 748 17.33 -3.31 3.21
N ILE A 749 17.77 -2.90 2.01
CA ILE A 749 17.11 -1.85 1.22
C ILE A 749 15.72 -2.30 0.75
N ALA A 750 15.57 -3.52 0.23
CA ALA A 750 14.28 -4.04 -0.24
C ALA A 750 13.24 -4.14 0.88
N ALA A 751 13.67 -4.53 2.08
CA ALA A 751 12.81 -4.59 3.26
C ALA A 751 12.34 -3.19 3.70
N MET A 752 13.26 -2.21 3.76
CA MET A 752 12.94 -0.82 4.07
C MET A 752 12.00 -0.17 3.03
N LEU A 753 12.23 -0.41 1.74
CA LEU A 753 11.31 0.02 0.67
C LEU A 753 9.93 -0.64 0.79
N SER A 754 9.86 -1.92 1.17
CA SER A 754 8.60 -2.66 1.35
C SER A 754 7.73 -2.18 2.52
N VAL A 755 8.30 -1.43 3.46
CA VAL A 755 7.56 -0.72 4.54
C VAL A 755 7.19 0.71 4.14
N GLY A 756 7.86 1.26 3.13
CA GLY A 756 7.54 2.52 2.46
C GLY A 756 7.80 3.77 3.30
N GLY A 757 7.16 4.88 2.90
CA GLY A 757 7.42 6.21 3.46
C GLY A 757 7.07 6.42 4.94
N SER A 758 6.52 5.41 5.64
CA SER A 758 6.10 5.49 7.05
C SER A 758 7.26 5.52 8.05
N ILE A 759 8.47 5.16 7.63
CA ILE A 759 9.63 5.01 8.52
C ILE A 759 9.97 6.30 9.28
N PHE A 760 9.91 7.46 8.62
CA PHE A 760 10.23 8.77 9.21
C PHE A 760 8.98 9.45 9.75
N TYR A 761 8.95 9.73 11.05
CA TYR A 761 7.88 10.47 11.72
C TYR A 761 8.19 11.97 11.73
N ARG A 762 7.26 12.80 11.25
CA ARG A 762 7.47 14.26 11.12
C ARG A 762 6.39 15.06 11.86
N PRO A 763 6.39 15.08 13.21
CA PRO A 763 5.39 15.79 14.01
C PRO A 763 5.43 17.30 13.77
N LYS A 764 4.25 17.93 13.70
CA LYS A 764 4.08 19.36 13.38
C LYS A 764 4.92 20.28 14.27
N ASP A 765 4.97 20.03 15.58
CA ASP A 765 5.66 20.90 16.54
C ASP A 765 7.19 20.75 16.55
N LYS A 766 7.73 19.64 16.00
CA LYS A 766 9.18 19.34 16.02
C LYS A 766 9.76 19.07 14.63
N GLN A 767 9.12 19.58 13.57
CA GLN A 767 9.55 19.37 12.17
C GLN A 767 11.05 19.60 11.97
N VAL A 768 11.60 20.72 12.47
CA VAL A 768 13.03 21.06 12.32
C VAL A 768 13.95 20.01 12.96
N HIS A 769 13.58 19.44 14.11
CA HIS A 769 14.37 18.39 14.76
C HIS A 769 14.29 17.05 14.00
N ALA A 770 13.10 16.68 13.51
CA ALA A 770 12.91 15.49 12.69
C ALA A 770 13.66 15.59 11.34
N ASP A 771 13.61 16.75 10.69
CA ASP A 771 14.32 17.01 9.43
C ASP A 771 15.84 17.01 9.65
N ASN A 772 16.34 17.61 10.75
CA ASN A 772 17.77 17.54 11.10
C ASN A 772 18.24 16.11 11.39
N ALA A 773 17.49 15.34 12.18
CA ALA A 773 17.79 13.94 12.44
C ALA A 773 17.82 13.11 11.14
N ARG A 774 16.87 13.36 10.22
CA ARG A 774 16.84 12.74 8.89
C ARG A 774 18.08 13.11 8.05
N MET A 775 18.49 14.38 8.04
CA MET A 775 19.64 14.84 7.25
C MET A 775 20.95 14.16 7.65
N ASN A 776 21.12 13.74 8.91
CA ASN A 776 22.29 12.97 9.35
C ASN A 776 22.45 11.65 8.56
N PHE A 777 21.36 10.94 8.26
CA PHE A 777 21.41 9.70 7.46
C PHE A 777 21.74 9.97 5.99
N HIS A 778 21.32 11.12 5.44
CA HIS A 778 21.66 11.55 4.08
C HIS A 778 23.10 12.10 3.94
N ALA A 779 23.89 12.17 5.02
CA ALA A 779 25.27 12.67 5.00
C ALA A 779 26.13 12.03 3.90
N GLY A 780 26.84 12.87 3.14
CA GLY A 780 27.62 12.47 1.97
C GLY A 780 26.83 12.42 0.65
N ASN A 781 25.58 12.88 0.60
CA ASN A 781 24.73 12.93 -0.60
C ASN A 781 24.57 11.56 -1.29
N VAL A 782 24.64 10.47 -0.53
CA VAL A 782 24.74 9.09 -1.04
C VAL A 782 23.53 8.62 -1.86
N GLY A 783 22.36 9.23 -1.64
CA GLY A 783 21.07 8.84 -2.22
C GLY A 783 20.13 8.25 -1.18
N ASP A 784 18.81 8.33 -1.42
CA ASP A 784 17.79 7.95 -0.44
C ASP A 784 17.83 6.44 -0.11
N HIS A 785 18.10 5.59 -1.11
CA HIS A 785 18.23 4.14 -0.92
C HIS A 785 19.35 3.79 0.07
N ILE A 786 20.49 4.48 0.00
CA ILE A 786 21.63 4.26 0.90
C ILE A 786 21.38 4.93 2.27
N ALA A 787 20.58 6.00 2.33
CA ALA A 787 20.11 6.55 3.60
C ALA A 787 19.18 5.57 4.35
N LEU A 788 18.30 4.83 3.65
CA LEU A 788 17.51 3.75 4.25
C LEU A 788 18.40 2.61 4.79
N LEU A 789 19.44 2.22 4.04
CA LEU A 789 20.43 1.24 4.51
C LEU A 789 21.11 1.71 5.79
N LYS A 790 21.62 2.95 5.83
CA LYS A 790 22.22 3.55 7.03
C LYS A 790 21.27 3.57 8.23
N VAL A 791 20.00 3.92 8.03
CA VAL A 791 18.98 3.87 9.10
C VAL A 791 18.84 2.45 9.66
N TYR A 792 18.82 1.43 8.80
CA TYR A 792 18.73 0.03 9.27
C TYR A 792 20.02 -0.44 9.98
N SER A 793 21.19 -0.14 9.41
CA SER A 793 22.48 -0.53 10.00
C SER A 793 22.72 0.12 11.37
N SER A 794 22.51 1.44 11.51
CA SER A 794 22.67 2.09 12.82
C SER A 794 21.65 1.61 13.85
N TRP A 795 20.44 1.24 13.43
CA TRP A 795 19.48 0.61 14.34
C TRP A 795 19.94 -0.79 14.80
N LYS A 796 20.46 -1.61 13.87
CA LYS A 796 21.06 -2.94 14.13
C LYS A 796 22.28 -2.82 15.06
N GLU A 797 23.14 -1.83 14.87
CA GLU A 797 24.29 -1.50 15.74
C GLU A 797 23.84 -1.14 17.17
N THR A 798 22.72 -0.42 17.33
CA THR A 798 22.12 -0.13 18.66
C THR A 798 21.32 -1.30 19.27
N ASN A 799 21.58 -2.54 18.83
CA ASN A 799 20.85 -3.74 19.25
C ASN A 799 19.31 -3.61 19.15
N TYR A 800 18.83 -2.94 18.08
CA TYR A 800 17.41 -2.71 17.79
C TYR A 800 16.68 -1.84 18.85
N SER A 801 17.40 -0.94 19.51
CA SER A 801 16.89 -0.04 20.55
C SER A 801 15.62 0.73 20.12
N THR A 802 14.61 0.74 21.00
CA THR A 802 13.38 1.54 20.83
C THR A 802 13.63 3.01 21.09
N GLN A 803 14.48 3.33 22.08
CA GLN A 803 14.85 4.69 22.45
C GLN A 803 15.54 5.43 21.29
N TRP A 804 16.48 4.75 20.61
CA TRP A 804 17.18 5.30 19.46
C TRP A 804 16.21 5.69 18.33
N CYS A 805 15.16 4.91 18.10
CA CYS A 805 14.12 5.26 17.13
C CYS A 805 13.36 6.54 17.55
N TYR A 806 12.98 6.68 18.82
CA TYR A 806 12.29 7.89 19.29
C TYR A 806 13.16 9.15 19.15
N GLU A 807 14.45 9.06 19.49
CA GLU A 807 15.41 10.17 19.39
C GLU A 807 15.67 10.60 17.93
N ASN A 808 15.69 9.63 17.00
CA ASN A 808 15.91 9.88 15.57
C ASN A 808 14.60 10.08 14.77
N TYR A 809 13.46 10.20 15.44
CA TYR A 809 12.13 10.38 14.82
C TYR A 809 11.75 9.26 13.83
N ILE A 810 12.04 8.02 14.18
CA ILE A 810 11.78 6.81 13.38
C ILE A 810 10.66 5.97 14.03
N GLN A 811 9.77 5.41 13.22
CA GLN A 811 8.68 4.56 13.71
C GLN A 811 9.16 3.15 14.06
N VAL A 812 9.21 2.82 15.36
CA VAL A 812 9.59 1.50 15.89
C VAL A 812 8.82 0.35 15.23
N ARG A 813 7.49 0.50 15.01
CA ARG A 813 6.66 -0.54 14.37
C ARG A 813 7.10 -0.81 12.92
N SER A 814 7.45 0.24 12.18
CA SER A 814 7.95 0.12 10.81
C SER A 814 9.34 -0.51 10.77
N MET A 815 10.22 -0.18 11.71
CA MET A 815 11.55 -0.80 11.81
C MET A 815 11.49 -2.28 12.20
N LYS A 816 10.65 -2.66 13.17
CA LYS A 816 10.38 -4.07 13.50
C LYS A 816 9.89 -4.82 12.27
N ARG A 817 8.87 -4.31 11.58
CA ARG A 817 8.38 -4.92 10.34
C ARG A 817 9.43 -4.99 9.23
N ALA A 818 10.33 -4.01 9.11
CA ALA A 818 11.43 -4.05 8.15
C ALA A 818 12.42 -5.18 8.50
N ARG A 819 12.70 -5.41 9.78
CA ARG A 819 13.47 -6.58 10.22
C ARG A 819 12.71 -7.89 9.92
N ASP A 820 11.43 -7.99 10.27
CA ASP A 820 10.63 -9.20 10.02
C ASP A 820 10.62 -9.57 8.52
N ILE A 821 10.56 -8.55 7.64
CA ILE A 821 10.70 -8.71 6.18
C ILE A 821 12.12 -9.14 5.79
N ARG A 822 13.16 -8.47 6.32
CA ARG A 822 14.56 -8.78 5.99
C ARG A 822 14.91 -10.23 6.38
N ASP A 823 14.55 -10.63 7.59
CA ASP A 823 14.88 -11.94 8.16
C ASP A 823 14.13 -13.06 7.39
N GLN A 824 12.94 -12.78 6.82
CA GLN A 824 12.29 -13.67 5.85
C GLN A 824 12.90 -13.66 4.44
N LEU A 825 13.34 -12.50 3.93
CA LEU A 825 14.06 -12.43 2.65
C LEU A 825 15.38 -13.19 2.72
N GLU A 826 16.08 -13.14 3.84
CA GLU A 826 17.29 -13.93 4.12
C GLU A 826 17.00 -15.44 4.00
N GLY A 827 15.92 -15.92 4.64
CA GLY A 827 15.45 -17.31 4.50
C GLY A 827 14.89 -17.69 3.12
N LEU A 828 14.65 -16.72 2.23
CA LEU A 828 14.32 -16.94 0.82
C LEU A 828 15.56 -16.91 -0.09
N LEU A 829 16.62 -16.16 0.26
CA LEU A 829 17.92 -16.24 -0.44
C LEU A 829 18.46 -17.67 -0.41
N GLU A 830 18.32 -18.36 0.73
CA GLU A 830 18.66 -19.79 0.87
C GLU A 830 17.90 -20.68 -0.14
N ARG A 831 16.57 -20.48 -0.29
CA ARG A 831 15.73 -21.25 -1.23
C ARG A 831 16.05 -20.93 -2.69
N VAL A 832 16.53 -19.72 -2.97
CA VAL A 832 16.82 -19.21 -4.32
C VAL A 832 18.30 -19.39 -4.72
N GLU A 833 19.12 -19.99 -3.85
CA GLU A 833 20.57 -20.24 -4.03
C GLU A 833 21.41 -18.96 -4.19
N ILE A 834 21.10 -17.89 -3.46
CA ILE A 834 21.89 -16.64 -3.47
C ILE A 834 22.76 -16.59 -2.21
N GLU A 835 24.08 -16.49 -2.36
CA GLU A 835 25.00 -16.36 -1.23
C GLU A 835 24.81 -15.00 -0.53
N ILE A 836 24.67 -15.03 0.80
CA ILE A 836 24.64 -13.83 1.64
C ILE A 836 26.07 -13.27 1.72
N SER A 837 26.25 -12.11 1.11
CA SER A 837 27.54 -11.43 0.97
C SER A 837 27.35 -9.92 1.12
N SER A 838 28.39 -9.25 1.61
CA SER A 838 28.40 -7.80 1.85
C SER A 838 29.68 -7.19 1.27
N ASN A 839 29.53 -5.97 0.73
CA ASN A 839 30.61 -5.20 0.13
C ASN A 839 30.45 -3.70 0.45
N LEU A 840 30.40 -3.37 1.75
CA LEU A 840 30.23 -2.00 2.27
C LEU A 840 31.29 -1.00 1.76
N ASN A 841 32.46 -1.47 1.30
CA ASN A 841 33.53 -0.63 0.77
C ASN A 841 33.25 -0.06 -0.63
N GLU A 842 32.28 -0.61 -1.37
CA GLU A 842 32.01 -0.24 -2.76
C GLU A 842 30.53 0.14 -2.97
N LEU A 843 30.19 1.37 -2.59
CA LEU A 843 28.85 1.94 -2.79
C LEU A 843 28.38 1.92 -4.26
N ASP A 844 29.30 1.88 -5.22
CA ASP A 844 28.98 1.76 -6.65
C ASP A 844 28.44 0.36 -7.02
N SER A 845 28.84 -0.72 -6.35
CA SER A 845 28.28 -2.07 -6.55
C SER A 845 26.86 -2.19 -5.98
N VAL A 846 26.60 -1.53 -4.85
CA VAL A 846 25.25 -1.29 -4.30
C VAL A 846 24.40 -0.47 -5.28
N ARG A 847 24.93 0.62 -5.84
CA ARG A 847 24.24 1.45 -6.83
C ARG A 847 23.94 0.69 -8.13
N LYS A 848 24.89 -0.08 -8.67
CA LYS A 848 24.69 -0.93 -9.86
C LYS A 848 23.56 -1.94 -9.66
N SER A 849 23.49 -2.59 -8.49
CA SER A 849 22.42 -3.55 -8.19
C SER A 849 21.03 -2.90 -8.17
N ILE A 850 20.90 -1.70 -7.58
CA ILE A 850 19.66 -0.90 -7.63
C ILE A 850 19.30 -0.55 -9.08
N VAL A 851 20.28 -0.07 -9.87
CA VAL A 851 20.06 0.28 -11.28
C VAL A 851 19.65 -0.94 -12.11
N ALA A 852 20.16 -2.15 -11.81
CA ALA A 852 19.81 -3.37 -12.53
C ALA A 852 18.35 -3.81 -12.35
N GLY A 853 17.70 -3.40 -11.26
CA GLY A 853 16.24 -3.55 -11.06
C GLY A 853 15.43 -2.37 -11.62
N PHE A 854 15.91 -1.14 -11.38
CA PHE A 854 15.16 0.09 -11.64
C PHE A 854 15.62 0.88 -12.88
N PHE A 855 16.32 0.25 -13.83
CA PHE A 855 16.72 0.90 -15.10
C PHE A 855 15.54 1.46 -15.94
N PRO A 856 14.28 0.96 -15.89
CA PRO A 856 13.17 1.66 -16.55
C PRO A 856 12.86 3.01 -15.89
N HIS A 857 13.14 3.14 -14.59
CA HIS A 857 12.85 4.29 -13.75
C HIS A 857 14.04 5.28 -13.68
N THR A 858 14.46 5.77 -14.85
CA THR A 858 15.56 6.75 -14.97
C THR A 858 15.06 8.13 -15.37
N ALA A 859 15.75 9.17 -14.89
CA ALA A 859 15.53 10.54 -15.34
C ALA A 859 16.83 11.37 -15.41
N ARG A 860 16.85 12.34 -16.33
CA ARG A 860 17.96 13.27 -16.59
C ARG A 860 17.56 14.71 -16.26
N LEU A 861 18.44 15.44 -15.58
CA LEU A 861 18.26 16.84 -15.23
C LEU A 861 18.21 17.74 -16.48
N GLN A 862 17.21 18.61 -16.56
CA GLN A 862 17.08 19.65 -17.59
C GLN A 862 17.65 20.99 -17.10
N LYS A 863 17.96 21.91 -18.03
CA LYS A 863 18.54 23.25 -17.74
C LYS A 863 17.64 24.18 -16.90
N ASN A 864 16.38 23.81 -16.68
CA ASN A 864 15.38 24.57 -15.90
C ASN A 864 15.20 24.03 -14.46
N GLY A 865 15.97 23.02 -14.03
CA GLY A 865 15.84 22.40 -12.71
C GLY A 865 14.73 21.34 -12.59
N SER A 866 13.98 21.03 -13.64
CA SER A 866 13.13 19.83 -13.69
C SER A 866 13.92 18.64 -14.25
N TYR A 867 13.44 17.43 -13.98
CA TYR A 867 13.97 16.21 -14.60
C TYR A 867 13.12 15.83 -15.82
N ARG A 868 13.70 15.02 -16.70
CA ARG A 868 12.99 14.36 -17.81
C ARG A 868 13.25 12.87 -17.73
N THR A 869 12.21 12.07 -17.61
CA THR A 869 12.28 10.61 -17.76
C THR A 869 12.70 10.25 -19.19
N VAL A 870 13.47 9.16 -19.35
CA VAL A 870 14.23 8.92 -20.59
C VAL A 870 13.34 8.39 -21.72
N LYS A 871 12.67 7.25 -21.52
CA LYS A 871 11.84 6.61 -22.57
C LYS A 871 10.47 7.27 -22.75
N HIS A 872 9.78 7.58 -21.66
CA HIS A 872 8.53 8.34 -21.68
C HIS A 872 8.83 9.79 -21.28
N PRO A 873 8.86 10.77 -22.20
CA PRO A 873 9.49 12.07 -21.98
C PRO A 873 8.63 13.09 -21.18
N GLN A 874 8.20 12.70 -19.97
CA GLN A 874 7.45 13.48 -18.97
C GLN A 874 8.36 14.48 -18.22
N THR A 875 7.80 15.36 -17.37
CA THR A 875 8.56 16.44 -16.70
C THR A 875 8.38 16.37 -15.18
N VAL A 876 9.24 15.57 -14.58
CA VAL A 876 9.14 15.13 -13.19
C VAL A 876 10.07 15.95 -12.27
N HIS A 877 9.77 15.99 -10.98
CA HIS A 877 10.58 16.68 -9.96
C HIS A 877 11.04 15.71 -8.87
N ILE A 878 12.17 15.96 -8.23
CA ILE A 878 12.54 15.24 -6.99
C ILE A 878 11.56 15.66 -5.88
N HIS A 879 11.01 14.70 -5.15
CA HIS A 879 10.11 14.97 -4.02
C HIS A 879 10.86 15.70 -2.89
N PRO A 880 10.29 16.76 -2.25
CA PRO A 880 11.01 17.56 -1.25
C PRO A 880 11.63 16.75 -0.10
N ASN A 881 10.98 15.66 0.33
CA ASN A 881 11.47 14.77 1.39
C ASN A 881 12.74 13.95 1.01
N SER A 882 13.23 14.03 -0.23
CA SER A 882 14.48 13.38 -0.65
C SER A 882 15.70 14.15 -0.15
N GLY A 883 16.76 13.46 0.24
CA GLY A 883 18.06 14.08 0.53
C GLY A 883 18.70 14.73 -0.71
N LEU A 884 18.32 14.28 -1.90
CA LEU A 884 18.75 14.84 -3.19
C LEU A 884 17.85 15.98 -3.69
N SER A 885 17.01 16.57 -2.82
CA SER A 885 16.20 17.74 -3.15
C SER A 885 17.02 19.04 -3.26
N GLN A 886 18.13 19.14 -2.52
CA GLN A 886 19.02 20.31 -2.50
C GLN A 886 20.19 20.19 -3.49
N VAL A 887 20.81 19.00 -3.54
CA VAL A 887 21.87 18.67 -4.50
C VAL A 887 21.23 17.89 -5.64
N LEU A 888 21.18 18.49 -6.83
CA LEU A 888 20.51 17.94 -8.01
C LEU A 888 21.51 17.17 -8.90
N PRO A 889 21.73 15.85 -8.71
CA PRO A 889 22.59 15.08 -9.60
C PRO A 889 22.03 15.02 -11.01
N ARG A 890 22.93 14.88 -12.00
CA ARG A 890 22.62 15.02 -13.42
C ARG A 890 21.72 13.90 -13.97
N TRP A 891 21.90 12.70 -13.44
CA TRP A 891 21.20 11.48 -13.80
C TRP A 891 20.77 10.79 -12.51
N VAL A 892 19.53 10.29 -12.48
CA VAL A 892 18.95 9.63 -11.31
C VAL A 892 18.19 8.37 -11.69
N VAL A 893 18.16 7.44 -10.74
CA VAL A 893 17.14 6.39 -10.64
C VAL A 893 16.19 6.74 -9.48
N TYR A 894 14.91 6.46 -9.67
CA TYR A 894 13.86 6.62 -8.65
C TYR A 894 13.13 5.30 -8.40
N HIS A 895 12.53 5.15 -7.22
CA HIS A 895 11.72 3.97 -6.91
C HIS A 895 10.30 4.08 -7.50
N GLU A 896 9.57 5.14 -7.12
CA GLU A 896 8.19 5.39 -7.55
C GLU A 896 8.01 6.80 -8.14
N LEU A 897 7.10 6.92 -9.10
CA LEU A 897 6.52 8.18 -9.56
C LEU A 897 5.14 8.36 -8.95
N VAL A 898 4.91 9.48 -8.27
CA VAL A 898 3.62 9.79 -7.65
C VAL A 898 3.14 11.15 -8.14
N LEU A 899 1.93 11.18 -8.69
CA LEU A 899 1.22 12.41 -9.00
C LEU A 899 0.53 12.95 -7.74
N THR A 900 0.86 14.20 -7.37
CA THR A 900 0.10 14.98 -6.37
C THR A 900 -0.32 16.31 -6.99
N SER A 901 0.25 17.45 -6.56
CA SER A 901 0.14 18.73 -7.27
C SER A 901 1.05 18.80 -8.50
N LYS A 902 2.05 17.93 -8.58
CA LYS A 902 2.98 17.72 -9.71
C LYS A 902 3.41 16.25 -9.76
N GLU A 903 4.09 15.88 -10.85
CA GLU A 903 4.77 14.60 -11.01
C GLU A 903 6.04 14.59 -10.14
N TYR A 904 6.08 13.76 -9.08
CA TYR A 904 7.21 13.66 -8.16
C TYR A 904 7.84 12.26 -8.14
N MET A 905 9.17 12.22 -8.29
CA MET A 905 10.02 11.04 -8.05
C MET A 905 10.32 10.90 -6.56
N ARG A 906 10.17 9.70 -6.00
CA ARG A 906 10.52 9.39 -4.60
C ARG A 906 11.55 8.26 -4.51
N GLN A 907 12.29 8.26 -3.40
CA GLN A 907 13.48 7.44 -3.15
C GLN A 907 14.46 7.52 -4.33
N VAL A 908 15.23 8.60 -4.37
CA VAL A 908 16.08 8.96 -5.51
C VAL A 908 17.54 8.62 -5.19
N THR A 909 18.27 8.07 -6.16
CA THR A 909 19.71 7.80 -6.07
C THR A 909 20.42 8.29 -7.34
N GLU A 910 21.63 8.79 -7.19
CA GLU A 910 22.51 9.18 -8.30
C GLU A 910 22.90 7.99 -9.18
N LEU A 911 22.87 8.20 -10.49
CA LEU A 911 23.19 7.22 -11.53
C LEU A 911 24.39 7.70 -12.36
N LYS A 912 25.36 6.82 -12.65
CA LYS A 912 26.33 7.07 -13.74
C LYS A 912 25.74 6.57 -15.07
N PRO A 913 25.74 7.38 -16.14
CA PRO A 913 25.07 7.05 -17.41
C PRO A 913 25.60 5.77 -18.06
N GLU A 914 26.89 5.48 -17.91
CA GLU A 914 27.57 4.27 -18.42
C GLU A 914 26.89 2.97 -17.94
N TRP A 915 26.40 2.94 -16.70
CA TRP A 915 25.79 1.74 -16.12
C TRP A 915 24.48 1.33 -16.80
N LEU A 916 23.77 2.25 -17.44
CA LEU A 916 22.57 1.89 -18.21
C LEU A 916 22.90 1.05 -19.45
N ILE A 917 24.04 1.32 -20.07
CA ILE A 917 24.53 0.60 -21.24
C ILE A 917 25.16 -0.73 -20.82
N GLU A 918 25.85 -0.76 -19.67
CA GLU A 918 26.41 -1.99 -19.07
C GLU A 918 25.30 -2.99 -18.65
N LEU A 919 24.25 -2.51 -17.99
CA LEU A 919 23.23 -3.34 -17.34
C LEU A 919 22.03 -3.68 -18.23
N ALA A 920 21.67 -2.80 -19.18
CA ALA A 920 20.49 -2.95 -20.02
C ALA A 920 20.71 -2.49 -21.48
N PRO A 921 21.68 -3.05 -22.22
CA PRO A 921 22.00 -2.65 -23.60
C PRO A 921 20.86 -2.93 -24.60
N HIS A 922 19.98 -3.87 -24.29
CA HIS A 922 18.74 -4.15 -25.03
C HIS A 922 17.69 -3.05 -24.86
N TYR A 923 17.73 -2.31 -23.76
CA TYR A 923 16.78 -1.25 -23.43
C TYR A 923 17.34 0.15 -23.73
N TYR A 924 18.62 0.41 -23.46
CA TYR A 924 19.27 1.71 -23.70
C TYR A 924 20.37 1.63 -24.75
N GLN A 925 20.27 2.49 -25.76
CA GLN A 925 21.32 2.70 -26.77
C GLN A 925 22.18 3.92 -26.42
N LEU A 926 23.39 4.02 -26.97
CA LEU A 926 24.24 5.23 -26.80
C LEU A 926 23.46 6.52 -27.08
N LYS A 927 22.59 6.54 -28.10
CA LYS A 927 21.75 7.69 -28.48
C LYS A 927 20.78 8.18 -27.38
N ASP A 928 20.37 7.32 -26.46
CA ASP A 928 19.50 7.69 -25.32
C ASP A 928 20.31 8.38 -24.20
N VAL A 929 21.58 7.99 -24.08
CA VAL A 929 22.49 8.32 -22.97
C VAL A 929 23.41 9.48 -23.33
N GLU A 930 23.77 9.63 -24.59
CA GLU A 930 24.50 10.76 -25.12
C GLU A 930 23.74 12.08 -24.86
N ASP A 931 24.47 13.06 -24.35
CA ASP A 931 24.06 14.43 -24.53
C ASP A 931 24.11 14.79 -26.01
N GLY A 932 23.12 15.56 -26.47
CA GLY A 932 23.12 16.18 -27.80
C GLY A 932 24.21 17.25 -27.96
N LYS A 933 25.49 16.87 -27.80
CA LYS A 933 26.66 17.62 -28.20
C LYS A 933 26.69 17.68 -29.74
N LYS A 934 25.84 18.53 -30.32
CA LYS A 934 26.25 19.21 -31.55
C LYS A 934 27.62 19.84 -31.25
N PRO A 935 28.66 19.57 -32.06
CA PRO A 935 30.00 20.05 -31.76
C PRO A 935 29.98 21.58 -31.75
N PHE A 936 30.12 22.16 -30.56
CA PHE A 936 30.49 23.56 -30.43
C PHE A 936 31.92 23.67 -30.98
N LEU A 937 32.07 24.34 -32.13
CA LEU A 937 33.39 24.77 -32.55
C LEU A 937 33.94 25.68 -31.45
N TYR A 938 35.10 25.31 -30.90
CA TYR A 938 35.91 26.22 -30.12
C TYR A 938 36.45 27.31 -31.05
N PHE A 939 35.74 28.43 -31.15
CA PHE A 939 36.35 29.68 -31.55
C PHE A 939 37.09 30.27 -30.35
N SER A 940 38.33 29.83 -30.16
CA SER A 940 39.31 30.61 -29.41
C SER A 940 39.46 31.97 -30.09
N ILE A 941 39.37 33.05 -29.31
CA ILE A 941 39.59 34.40 -29.83
C ILE A 941 41.09 34.67 -29.79
N ASP A 942 41.79 34.28 -30.86
CA ASP A 942 43.14 34.75 -31.16
C ASP A 942 43.10 35.72 -32.35
N LEU A 943 43.85 36.82 -32.24
CA LEU A 943 43.63 38.03 -33.04
C LEU A 943 44.83 38.34 -33.95
N SER A 944 44.92 37.76 -35.15
CA SER A 944 45.77 38.33 -36.22
C SER A 944 45.49 37.82 -37.66
N LEU A 945 45.54 38.79 -38.60
CA LEU A 945 46.04 38.74 -39.98
C LEU A 945 45.34 37.97 -41.13
N SER A 946 45.25 38.71 -42.26
CA SER A 946 45.26 38.31 -43.69
C SER A 946 44.29 37.26 -44.27
N ILE A 947 43.22 37.78 -44.90
CA ILE A 947 42.96 37.81 -46.37
C ILE A 947 43.30 36.56 -47.23
N SER A 948 42.36 36.23 -48.13
CA SER A 948 42.43 35.34 -49.31
C SER A 948 42.20 33.84 -49.07
N GLY A 949 41.63 33.16 -50.08
CA GLY A 949 41.24 31.74 -50.02
C GLY A 949 39.86 31.44 -50.60
N LEU A 950 39.70 31.55 -51.93
CA LEU A 950 38.49 31.11 -52.64
C LEU A 950 38.67 29.69 -53.22
N TYR A 951 37.53 29.04 -53.44
CA TYR A 951 37.25 27.96 -54.42
C TYR A 951 37.46 26.47 -54.06
N TRP A 952 36.55 25.69 -54.68
CA TRP A 952 36.53 24.25 -54.99
C TRP A 952 36.19 23.25 -53.87
N GLU A 953 35.38 22.19 -54.11
CA GLU A 953 34.45 21.97 -55.24
C GLU A 953 33.29 20.99 -54.90
N THR A 954 32.14 21.27 -55.53
CA THR A 954 30.99 20.41 -55.89
C THR A 954 31.39 19.05 -56.53
N VAL A 955 30.61 17.95 -56.58
CA VAL A 955 29.20 17.59 -56.27
C VAL A 955 29.14 16.11 -55.79
N SER A 956 28.22 15.72 -54.86
CA SER A 956 27.59 14.36 -54.84
C SER A 956 26.42 14.20 -53.84
N SER A 957 25.29 14.91 -54.01
CA SER A 957 24.02 14.61 -53.30
C SER A 957 22.77 15.35 -53.86
N LEU A 958 22.77 15.75 -55.14
CA LEU A 958 21.73 16.60 -55.76
C LEU A 958 20.38 15.89 -56.06
N ARG A 959 19.96 14.94 -55.21
CA ARG A 959 18.61 14.34 -55.21
C ARG A 959 17.88 14.44 -53.86
N GLU A 960 18.58 14.60 -52.73
CA GLU A 960 17.95 14.66 -51.39
C GLU A 960 17.55 16.10 -50.98
N ILE A 961 18.16 17.11 -51.60
CA ILE A 961 17.98 18.52 -51.20
C ILE A 961 16.57 19.06 -51.54
N ARG A 962 15.83 18.43 -52.47
CA ARG A 962 14.56 19.00 -52.98
C ARG A 962 13.39 18.93 -52.00
N GLU A 963 13.42 18.02 -51.03
CA GLU A 963 12.46 18.02 -49.91
C GLU A 963 12.96 18.89 -48.74
N ALA A 964 14.27 18.89 -48.49
CA ALA A 964 14.89 19.71 -47.44
C ALA A 964 14.75 21.23 -47.65
N SER A 965 14.53 21.69 -48.90
CA SER A 965 14.38 23.11 -49.22
C SER A 965 13.13 23.78 -48.63
N PHE A 966 12.03 23.05 -48.39
CA PHE A 966 10.77 23.67 -47.93
C PHE A 966 10.76 24.02 -46.44
N ASP A 967 11.66 23.43 -45.64
CA ASP A 967 11.64 23.51 -44.18
C ASP A 967 12.81 24.37 -43.59
N LEU A 968 13.59 25.02 -44.47
CA LEU A 968 14.78 25.78 -44.11
C LEU A 968 14.57 27.31 -44.09
N GLU A 969 13.70 27.86 -44.95
CA GLU A 969 13.41 29.31 -44.96
C GLU A 969 12.73 29.77 -43.66
N ARG A 970 11.92 28.91 -43.01
CA ARG A 970 11.29 29.18 -41.71
C ARG A 970 12.26 29.21 -40.50
N LYS A 971 13.55 28.91 -40.68
CA LYS A 971 14.53 28.78 -39.58
C LYS A 971 15.61 29.87 -39.55
N LYS A 972 15.53 30.89 -40.40
CA LYS A 972 16.50 32.02 -40.47
C LYS A 972 15.97 33.37 -39.96
N SER A 973 15.23 33.37 -38.83
CA SER A 973 14.76 34.61 -38.18
C SER A 973 14.58 34.50 -36.66
N MET A 974 15.53 33.87 -35.94
CA MET A 974 15.53 33.89 -34.46
C MET A 974 16.88 34.35 -33.89
N ALA A 975 16.88 35.58 -33.35
CA ALA A 975 17.88 36.10 -32.42
C ALA A 975 17.81 35.37 -31.05
N PRO A 976 18.80 35.52 -30.14
CA PRO A 976 18.74 34.87 -28.82
C PRO A 976 17.49 35.30 -28.04
N VAL A 977 16.68 34.32 -27.64
CA VAL A 977 15.39 34.54 -26.98
C VAL A 977 15.60 35.03 -25.54
N SER A 978 15.36 36.32 -25.31
CA SER A 978 15.19 36.90 -23.98
C SER A 978 14.00 36.27 -23.25
N ALA A 979 13.93 36.45 -21.92
CA ALA A 979 12.86 35.85 -21.12
C ALA A 979 11.46 36.27 -21.62
N LEU A 980 10.65 35.26 -21.99
CA LEU A 980 9.28 35.43 -22.49
C LEU A 980 8.42 36.20 -21.47
N ALA A 981 8.13 37.46 -21.77
CA ALA A 981 7.33 38.33 -20.92
C ALA A 981 5.91 37.76 -20.73
N LYS A 982 5.49 37.72 -19.46
CA LYS A 982 4.19 37.18 -19.02
C LYS A 982 3.30 38.35 -18.63
N TYR A 983 2.09 38.41 -19.17
CA TYR A 983 1.14 39.49 -18.88
C TYR A 983 -0.18 38.91 -18.35
N LYS A 984 -0.69 39.52 -17.27
CA LYS A 984 -1.90 39.07 -16.55
C LYS A 984 -3.12 39.80 -17.10
N LEU A 985 -4.00 39.06 -17.78
CA LEU A 985 -5.28 39.51 -18.32
C LEU A 985 -6.39 39.01 -17.40
N VAL A 986 -7.15 39.91 -16.78
CA VAL A 986 -8.29 39.56 -15.91
C VAL A 986 -9.61 39.90 -16.60
N PHE A 987 -10.53 38.95 -16.65
CA PHE A 987 -11.86 39.13 -17.25
C PHE A 987 -12.89 39.47 -16.17
N LEU A 988 -13.50 40.66 -16.26
CA LEU A 988 -14.45 41.22 -15.30
C LEU A 988 -15.81 41.51 -15.95
N GLY A 989 -16.84 41.70 -15.14
CA GLY A 989 -18.22 41.91 -15.57
C GLY A 989 -19.21 40.94 -14.92
N ASP A 990 -20.50 41.23 -15.10
CA ASP A 990 -21.63 40.58 -14.42
C ASP A 990 -21.76 39.06 -14.74
N GLN A 991 -22.63 38.36 -14.02
CA GLN A 991 -22.98 36.97 -14.34
C GLN A 991 -23.62 36.86 -15.73
N SER A 992 -23.37 35.75 -16.43
CA SER A 992 -23.93 35.37 -17.74
C SER A 992 -23.53 36.22 -18.97
N VAL A 993 -22.67 37.25 -18.82
CA VAL A 993 -22.14 38.03 -19.97
C VAL A 993 -21.21 37.24 -20.90
N GLY A 994 -20.82 36.01 -20.52
CA GLY A 994 -20.09 35.06 -21.37
C GLY A 994 -18.56 35.20 -21.37
N LYS A 995 -17.97 35.65 -20.24
CA LYS A 995 -16.51 35.81 -20.05
C LYS A 995 -15.74 34.51 -20.36
N THR A 996 -16.12 33.44 -19.67
CA THR A 996 -15.66 32.06 -19.88
C THR A 996 -15.80 31.64 -21.34
N SER A 997 -16.96 31.90 -21.96
CA SER A 997 -17.22 31.51 -23.36
C SER A 997 -16.27 32.19 -24.36
N ILE A 998 -15.84 33.44 -24.11
CA ILE A 998 -14.81 34.12 -24.92
C ILE A 998 -13.45 33.43 -24.72
N ILE A 999 -13.09 33.09 -23.49
CA ILE A 999 -11.82 32.43 -23.14
C ILE A 999 -11.77 31.01 -23.74
N THR A 1000 -12.78 30.18 -23.51
CA THR A 1000 -12.88 28.81 -24.05
C THR A 1000 -12.82 28.80 -25.58
N ARG A 1001 -13.50 29.74 -26.25
CA ARG A 1001 -13.44 29.88 -27.71
C ARG A 1001 -12.07 30.38 -28.19
N PHE A 1002 -11.41 31.29 -27.48
CA PHE A 1002 -10.03 31.68 -27.83
C PHE A 1002 -9.01 30.55 -27.60
N MET A 1003 -9.18 29.76 -26.54
CA MET A 1003 -8.28 28.67 -26.18
C MET A 1003 -8.41 27.47 -27.12
N TYR A 1004 -9.64 26.96 -27.30
CA TYR A 1004 -9.92 25.66 -27.93
C TYR A 1004 -10.75 25.74 -29.23
N ASP A 1005 -11.15 26.93 -29.67
CA ASP A 1005 -12.06 27.18 -30.81
C ASP A 1005 -13.42 26.48 -30.71
N LYS A 1006 -13.85 26.11 -29.48
CA LYS A 1006 -15.16 25.52 -29.16
C LYS A 1006 -16.08 26.52 -28.43
N PHE A 1007 -17.39 26.26 -28.50
CA PHE A 1007 -18.42 26.93 -27.71
C PHE A 1007 -19.39 25.85 -27.21
N ASP A 1008 -19.79 25.95 -25.94
CA ASP A 1008 -20.76 25.04 -25.32
C ASP A 1008 -22.13 25.73 -25.21
N ASN A 1009 -23.20 24.96 -25.42
CA ASN A 1009 -24.58 25.44 -25.26
C ASN A 1009 -25.11 25.22 -23.83
N THR A 1010 -24.44 24.40 -23.01
CA THR A 1010 -24.82 24.14 -21.63
C THR A 1010 -24.41 25.31 -20.73
N TYR A 1011 -25.31 25.78 -19.88
CA TYR A 1011 -25.03 26.89 -18.97
C TYR A 1011 -24.40 26.36 -17.67
N GLN A 1012 -23.08 26.31 -17.64
CA GLN A 1012 -22.31 26.13 -16.40
C GLN A 1012 -21.80 27.50 -15.93
N ALA A 1013 -22.03 27.84 -14.66
CA ALA A 1013 -21.53 29.08 -14.07
C ALA A 1013 -20.14 28.86 -13.46
N THR A 1014 -19.17 29.72 -13.77
CA THR A 1014 -17.84 29.69 -13.15
C THR A 1014 -17.95 29.83 -11.63
N ILE A 1015 -17.41 28.86 -10.90
CA ILE A 1015 -17.29 28.88 -9.44
C ILE A 1015 -15.86 29.32 -9.11
N GLY A 1016 -15.70 30.39 -8.33
CA GLY A 1016 -14.37 30.95 -8.03
C GLY A 1016 -13.70 31.60 -9.25
N ILE A 1017 -12.51 31.10 -9.62
CA ILE A 1017 -11.67 31.60 -10.71
C ILE A 1017 -10.99 30.45 -11.45
N ASP A 1018 -10.90 30.57 -12.77
CA ASP A 1018 -10.11 29.68 -13.64
C ASP A 1018 -8.89 30.41 -14.23
N PHE A 1019 -7.82 29.67 -14.51
CA PHE A 1019 -6.53 30.16 -14.99
C PHE A 1019 -6.05 29.38 -16.22
N LEU A 1020 -5.96 30.06 -17.35
CA LEU A 1020 -5.51 29.50 -18.63
C LEU A 1020 -4.38 30.35 -19.22
N SER A 1021 -3.37 29.76 -19.84
CA SER A 1021 -2.25 30.52 -20.43
C SER A 1021 -1.96 30.14 -21.87
N LYS A 1022 -1.77 31.13 -22.74
CA LYS A 1022 -1.54 30.94 -24.18
C LYS A 1022 -0.44 31.87 -24.67
N THR A 1023 0.54 31.30 -25.39
CA THR A 1023 1.57 32.09 -26.08
C THR A 1023 1.02 32.57 -27.41
N MET A 1024 1.18 33.87 -27.69
CA MET A 1024 0.91 34.46 -28.99
C MET A 1024 2.23 34.85 -29.66
N TYR A 1025 2.25 34.67 -30.97
CA TYR A 1025 3.31 35.11 -31.87
C TYR A 1025 2.76 36.30 -32.64
N LEU A 1026 3.40 37.46 -32.46
CA LEU A 1026 3.23 38.64 -33.32
C LEU A 1026 4.40 38.65 -34.33
N GLU A 1027 4.35 39.57 -35.30
CA GLU A 1027 5.36 39.68 -36.35
C GLU A 1027 6.72 40.17 -35.81
N ASP A 1028 6.69 40.94 -34.71
CA ASP A 1028 7.81 41.58 -34.04
C ASP A 1028 8.27 40.85 -32.75
N ARG A 1029 7.36 40.16 -32.05
CA ARG A 1029 7.61 39.62 -30.70
C ARG A 1029 6.76 38.41 -30.33
N THR A 1030 7.17 37.70 -29.26
CA THR A 1030 6.39 36.62 -28.67
C THR A 1030 5.94 36.98 -27.25
N VAL A 1031 4.66 36.75 -26.94
CA VAL A 1031 4.00 37.25 -25.73
C VAL A 1031 3.25 36.10 -25.06
N ARG A 1032 3.45 35.88 -23.75
CA ARG A 1032 2.67 34.88 -23.00
C ARG A 1032 1.55 35.54 -22.22
N LEU A 1033 0.31 35.35 -22.68
CA LEU A 1033 -0.88 35.81 -21.99
C LEU A 1033 -1.30 34.82 -20.91
N GLN A 1034 -1.60 35.32 -19.72
CA GLN A 1034 -2.25 34.59 -18.63
C GLN A 1034 -3.67 35.12 -18.48
N LEU A 1035 -4.66 34.29 -18.77
CA LEU A 1035 -6.09 34.59 -18.77
C LEU A 1035 -6.68 34.14 -17.44
N TRP A 1036 -7.30 35.06 -16.71
CA TRP A 1036 -7.99 34.80 -15.45
C TRP A 1036 -9.48 35.05 -15.64
N ASP A 1037 -10.31 34.00 -15.60
CA ASP A 1037 -11.78 34.14 -15.63
C ASP A 1037 -12.31 34.36 -14.21
N THR A 1038 -13.24 35.31 -14.04
CA THR A 1038 -13.83 35.61 -12.74
C THR A 1038 -15.30 35.20 -12.65
N ALA A 1039 -15.70 34.56 -11.56
CA ALA A 1039 -17.12 34.36 -11.25
C ALA A 1039 -17.85 35.71 -11.20
N GLY A 1040 -18.84 35.90 -12.08
CA GLY A 1040 -19.66 37.13 -12.11
C GLY A 1040 -20.71 37.23 -10.99
N GLN A 1041 -20.63 36.38 -9.95
CA GLN A 1041 -21.55 36.39 -8.81
C GLN A 1041 -21.03 37.31 -7.71
N GLU A 1042 -21.93 38.12 -7.15
CA GLU A 1042 -21.65 39.07 -6.08
C GLU A 1042 -21.05 38.43 -4.81
N ARG A 1043 -21.36 37.15 -4.54
CA ARG A 1043 -20.77 36.36 -3.45
C ARG A 1043 -19.24 36.22 -3.50
N PHE A 1044 -18.61 36.43 -4.66
CA PHE A 1044 -17.15 36.40 -4.82
C PHE A 1044 -16.51 37.80 -4.95
N ARG A 1045 -17.29 38.89 -4.84
CA ARG A 1045 -16.81 40.27 -5.07
C ARG A 1045 -15.67 40.68 -4.13
N SER A 1046 -15.67 40.16 -2.90
CA SER A 1046 -14.63 40.40 -1.89
C SER A 1046 -13.22 39.94 -2.30
N LEU A 1047 -13.11 38.98 -3.22
CA LEU A 1047 -11.82 38.46 -3.69
C LEU A 1047 -11.28 39.23 -4.92
N ILE A 1048 -12.15 39.93 -5.65
CA ILE A 1048 -11.82 40.60 -6.93
C ILE A 1048 -10.61 41.56 -6.83
N PRO A 1049 -10.49 42.43 -5.80
CA PRO A 1049 -9.31 43.28 -5.62
C PRO A 1049 -7.97 42.52 -5.64
N SER A 1050 -7.93 41.34 -5.00
CA SER A 1050 -6.71 40.53 -4.93
C SER A 1050 -6.23 40.01 -6.29
N TYR A 1051 -7.13 39.86 -7.27
CA TYR A 1051 -6.76 39.41 -8.61
C TYR A 1051 -6.39 40.59 -9.51
N ILE A 1052 -7.02 41.76 -9.33
CA ILE A 1052 -6.72 43.00 -10.05
C ILE A 1052 -5.31 43.52 -9.73
N ARG A 1053 -4.81 43.32 -8.49
CA ARG A 1053 -3.56 43.89 -7.96
C ARG A 1053 -2.28 43.72 -8.80
N ASP A 1054 -2.20 42.69 -9.64
CA ASP A 1054 -1.07 42.45 -10.57
C ASP A 1054 -1.49 42.44 -12.06
N SER A 1055 -2.72 42.86 -12.39
CA SER A 1055 -3.23 42.78 -13.76
C SER A 1055 -2.52 43.78 -14.68
N SER A 1056 -1.99 43.30 -15.80
CA SER A 1056 -1.46 44.14 -16.88
C SER A 1056 -2.60 44.70 -17.75
N VAL A 1057 -3.70 43.94 -17.84
CA VAL A 1057 -4.87 44.24 -18.65
C VAL A 1057 -6.14 43.81 -17.92
N ALA A 1058 -7.17 44.66 -17.93
CA ALA A 1058 -8.51 44.33 -17.48
C ALA A 1058 -9.48 44.31 -18.67
N VAL A 1059 -10.16 43.18 -18.89
CA VAL A 1059 -11.14 42.99 -19.97
C VAL A 1059 -12.53 42.96 -19.36
N ILE A 1060 -13.30 44.03 -19.54
CA ILE A 1060 -14.62 44.23 -18.92
C ILE A 1060 -15.69 43.90 -19.96
N VAL A 1061 -16.41 42.80 -19.72
CA VAL A 1061 -17.37 42.22 -20.65
C VAL A 1061 -18.80 42.58 -20.24
N TYR A 1062 -19.62 43.00 -21.20
CA TYR A 1062 -21.07 43.16 -21.04
C TYR A 1062 -21.83 42.41 -22.15
N ASP A 1063 -23.13 42.25 -21.97
CA ASP A 1063 -24.03 41.58 -22.91
C ASP A 1063 -24.82 42.63 -23.70
N VAL A 1064 -24.72 42.62 -25.04
CA VAL A 1064 -25.43 43.59 -25.90
C VAL A 1064 -26.95 43.45 -25.84
N ALA A 1065 -27.46 42.32 -25.33
CA ALA A 1065 -28.89 42.08 -25.10
C ALA A 1065 -29.35 42.40 -23.66
N SER A 1066 -28.45 42.89 -22.78
CA SER A 1066 -28.79 43.26 -21.39
C SER A 1066 -28.30 44.65 -21.03
N ARG A 1067 -29.22 45.62 -21.09
CA ARG A 1067 -28.99 47.03 -20.74
C ARG A 1067 -28.34 47.22 -19.37
N GLN A 1068 -28.75 46.42 -18.39
CA GLN A 1068 -28.25 46.51 -17.01
C GLN A 1068 -26.75 46.17 -16.94
N SER A 1069 -26.29 45.16 -17.68
CA SER A 1069 -24.87 44.79 -17.71
C SER A 1069 -24.00 45.91 -18.29
N PHE A 1070 -24.50 46.64 -19.30
CA PHE A 1070 -23.82 47.79 -19.89
C PHE A 1070 -23.78 49.01 -18.97
N LEU A 1071 -24.79 49.22 -18.11
CA LEU A 1071 -24.75 50.26 -17.08
C LEU A 1071 -23.69 49.94 -16.01
N ASN A 1072 -23.65 48.70 -15.52
CA ASN A 1072 -22.72 48.24 -14.49
C ASN A 1072 -21.23 48.30 -14.90
N THR A 1073 -20.89 48.39 -16.19
CA THR A 1073 -19.47 48.47 -16.65
C THR A 1073 -18.69 49.64 -16.05
N ALA A 1074 -19.36 50.75 -15.71
CA ALA A 1074 -18.70 51.90 -15.06
C ALA A 1074 -18.10 51.50 -13.70
N LYS A 1075 -18.88 50.82 -12.84
CA LYS A 1075 -18.44 50.33 -11.53
C LYS A 1075 -17.21 49.41 -11.65
N TRP A 1076 -17.22 48.52 -12.63
CA TRP A 1076 -16.09 47.62 -12.90
C TRP A 1076 -14.83 48.36 -13.39
N ILE A 1077 -14.99 49.47 -14.12
CA ILE A 1077 -13.86 50.34 -14.54
C ILE A 1077 -13.30 51.11 -13.33
N ASP A 1078 -14.17 51.63 -12.47
CA ASP A 1078 -13.78 52.40 -11.28
C ASP A 1078 -13.09 51.52 -10.22
N GLU A 1079 -13.55 50.27 -10.01
CA GLU A 1079 -12.87 49.29 -9.15
C GLU A 1079 -11.45 48.95 -9.66
N VAL A 1080 -11.27 48.75 -10.97
CA VAL A 1080 -9.94 48.53 -11.57
C VAL A 1080 -9.02 49.73 -11.39
N ARG A 1081 -9.54 50.95 -11.62
CA ARG A 1081 -8.79 52.20 -11.43
C ARG A 1081 -8.42 52.46 -9.98
N THR A 1082 -9.26 52.04 -9.03
CA THR A 1082 -9.01 52.21 -7.60
C THR A 1082 -7.86 51.32 -7.11
N GLU A 1083 -7.78 50.06 -7.56
CA GLU A 1083 -6.72 49.11 -7.13
C GLU A 1083 -5.37 49.27 -7.88
N ARG A 1084 -5.35 49.86 -9.09
CA ARG A 1084 -4.15 49.90 -9.96
C ARG A 1084 -3.79 51.28 -10.53
N GLY A 1085 -4.63 52.30 -10.36
CA GLY A 1085 -4.43 53.60 -11.00
C GLY A 1085 -4.58 53.55 -12.53
N SER A 1086 -3.88 54.44 -13.23
CA SER A 1086 -3.98 54.64 -14.68
C SER A 1086 -3.04 53.77 -15.54
N ASP A 1087 -2.21 52.92 -14.92
CA ASP A 1087 -1.21 52.10 -15.61
C ASP A 1087 -1.79 50.82 -16.26
N VAL A 1088 -3.04 50.46 -15.93
CA VAL A 1088 -3.67 49.25 -16.46
C VAL A 1088 -4.45 49.53 -17.74
N ILE A 1089 -4.16 48.73 -18.77
CA ILE A 1089 -4.88 48.75 -20.04
C ILE A 1089 -6.29 48.17 -19.82
N VAL A 1090 -7.32 49.01 -19.95
CA VAL A 1090 -8.72 48.60 -19.83
C VAL A 1090 -9.35 48.43 -21.21
N VAL A 1091 -10.02 47.29 -21.43
CA VAL A 1091 -10.74 46.97 -22.67
C VAL A 1091 -12.21 46.67 -22.36
N LEU A 1092 -13.11 47.45 -22.93
CA LEU A 1092 -14.56 47.25 -22.89
C LEU A 1092 -14.98 46.34 -24.04
N VAL A 1093 -15.67 45.23 -23.73
CA VAL A 1093 -16.07 44.21 -24.71
C VAL A 1093 -17.58 43.99 -24.68
N GLY A 1094 -18.25 44.29 -25.78
CA GLY A 1094 -19.63 43.86 -26.02
C GLY A 1094 -19.65 42.41 -26.52
N ASN A 1095 -20.33 41.51 -25.82
CA ASN A 1095 -20.47 40.10 -26.23
C ASN A 1095 -21.91 39.78 -26.66
N LYS A 1096 -22.07 38.65 -27.35
CA LYS A 1096 -23.34 38.11 -27.90
C LYS A 1096 -23.91 38.91 -29.07
N THR A 1097 -23.07 39.45 -29.95
CA THR A 1097 -23.52 40.14 -31.19
C THR A 1097 -24.35 39.27 -32.14
N ASP A 1098 -24.39 37.95 -31.94
CA ASP A 1098 -25.30 37.02 -32.61
C ASP A 1098 -26.78 37.17 -32.20
N LEU A 1099 -27.08 37.86 -31.09
CA LEU A 1099 -28.45 38.10 -30.61
C LEU A 1099 -29.05 39.40 -31.13
N VAL A 1100 -28.99 39.61 -32.46
CA VAL A 1100 -29.40 40.86 -33.13
C VAL A 1100 -30.82 41.29 -32.75
N ASP A 1101 -31.79 40.37 -32.77
CA ASP A 1101 -33.20 40.64 -32.48
C ASP A 1101 -33.49 41.02 -31.02
N LYS A 1102 -32.51 40.86 -30.12
CA LYS A 1102 -32.64 41.13 -28.68
C LYS A 1102 -31.71 42.24 -28.19
N ARG A 1103 -31.06 42.96 -29.11
CA ARG A 1103 -30.08 44.00 -28.81
C ARG A 1103 -30.70 45.19 -28.07
N GLN A 1104 -30.12 45.57 -26.92
CA GLN A 1104 -30.56 46.69 -26.06
C GLN A 1104 -29.52 47.83 -25.96
N VAL A 1105 -28.35 47.68 -26.59
CA VAL A 1105 -27.24 48.63 -26.59
C VAL A 1105 -26.70 48.76 -28.01
N SER A 1106 -26.60 49.99 -28.53
CA SER A 1106 -26.06 50.23 -29.87
C SER A 1106 -24.52 50.31 -29.87
N ILE A 1107 -23.91 50.12 -31.04
CA ILE A 1107 -22.45 50.24 -31.21
C ILE A 1107 -22.02 51.68 -30.90
N GLU A 1108 -22.72 52.66 -31.47
CA GLU A 1108 -22.45 54.09 -31.32
C GLU A 1108 -22.46 54.55 -29.85
N GLU A 1109 -23.38 54.02 -29.05
CA GLU A 1109 -23.50 54.31 -27.62
C GLU A 1109 -22.38 53.67 -26.80
N ALA A 1110 -22.02 52.43 -27.12
CA ALA A 1110 -20.89 51.75 -26.49
C ALA A 1110 -19.55 52.43 -26.85
N GLU A 1111 -19.39 52.88 -28.08
CA GLU A 1111 -18.25 53.69 -28.53
C GLU A 1111 -18.23 55.09 -27.93
N ALA A 1112 -19.39 55.71 -27.68
CA ALA A 1112 -19.46 56.98 -26.95
C ALA A 1112 -18.98 56.80 -25.50
N LYS A 1113 -19.51 55.80 -24.78
CA LYS A 1113 -19.08 55.47 -23.41
C LYS A 1113 -17.62 55.06 -23.32
N ALA A 1114 -17.10 54.34 -24.32
CA ALA A 1114 -15.68 53.97 -24.38
C ALA A 1114 -14.76 55.19 -24.59
N ARG A 1115 -15.18 56.17 -25.40
CA ARG A 1115 -14.46 57.43 -25.59
C ARG A 1115 -14.52 58.32 -24.35
N GLU A 1116 -15.69 58.46 -23.73
CA GLU A 1116 -15.88 59.18 -22.47
C GLU A 1116 -14.98 58.65 -21.36
N LEU A 1117 -14.91 57.33 -21.22
CA LEU A 1117 -14.08 56.67 -20.20
C LEU A 1117 -12.61 56.47 -20.63
N ASN A 1118 -12.23 56.85 -21.85
CA ASN A 1118 -10.90 56.63 -22.45
C ASN A 1118 -10.40 55.18 -22.32
N VAL A 1119 -11.17 54.22 -22.84
CA VAL A 1119 -10.87 52.78 -22.83
C VAL A 1119 -10.97 52.17 -24.23
N MET A 1120 -10.25 51.08 -24.49
CA MET A 1120 -10.36 50.40 -25.79
C MET A 1120 -11.70 49.68 -25.93
N PHE A 1121 -12.36 49.80 -27.08
CA PHE A 1121 -13.59 49.07 -27.40
C PHE A 1121 -13.40 48.00 -28.49
N ILE A 1122 -14.19 46.93 -28.42
CA ILE A 1122 -14.47 45.97 -29.51
C ILE A 1122 -15.72 45.14 -29.17
N GLU A 1123 -16.52 44.77 -30.19
CA GLU A 1123 -17.60 43.79 -30.02
C GLU A 1123 -17.21 42.39 -30.51
N THR A 1124 -17.78 41.36 -29.90
CA THR A 1124 -17.49 39.93 -30.16
C THR A 1124 -18.75 39.06 -30.05
N SER A 1125 -18.67 37.84 -30.59
CA SER A 1125 -19.61 36.77 -30.26
C SER A 1125 -18.84 35.48 -29.97
N ALA A 1126 -18.90 35.02 -28.72
CA ALA A 1126 -18.39 33.70 -28.32
C ALA A 1126 -19.02 32.54 -29.15
N LYS A 1127 -20.30 32.67 -29.48
CA LYS A 1127 -21.07 31.66 -30.23
C LYS A 1127 -20.65 31.61 -31.69
N ALA A 1128 -20.58 32.74 -32.39
CA ALA A 1128 -20.19 32.80 -33.80
C ALA A 1128 -18.66 32.80 -34.04
N GLY A 1129 -17.86 32.94 -32.98
CA GLY A 1129 -16.40 33.13 -33.08
C GLY A 1129 -15.96 34.54 -33.51
N PHE A 1130 -16.93 35.44 -33.75
CA PHE A 1130 -16.71 36.77 -34.34
C PHE A 1130 -15.83 37.66 -33.46
N ASN A 1131 -14.83 38.30 -34.08
CA ASN A 1131 -13.85 39.23 -33.50
C ASN A 1131 -12.98 38.73 -32.33
N ILE A 1132 -13.14 37.50 -31.83
CA ILE A 1132 -12.37 37.00 -30.67
C ILE A 1132 -10.86 37.00 -30.96
N LYS A 1133 -10.46 36.48 -32.13
CA LYS A 1133 -9.05 36.49 -32.56
C LYS A 1133 -8.50 37.91 -32.81
N ALA A 1134 -9.37 38.91 -33.03
CA ALA A 1134 -9.00 40.32 -33.14
C ALA A 1134 -8.84 40.99 -31.75
N LEU A 1135 -9.73 40.71 -30.79
CA LEU A 1135 -9.64 41.18 -29.40
C LEU A 1135 -8.26 40.86 -28.80
N PHE A 1136 -7.84 39.60 -28.85
CA PHE A 1136 -6.56 39.19 -28.27
C PHE A 1136 -5.33 39.73 -29.03
N ARG A 1137 -5.41 39.95 -30.35
CA ARG A 1137 -4.36 40.67 -31.10
C ARG A 1137 -4.26 42.14 -30.68
N LYS A 1138 -5.40 42.83 -30.55
CA LYS A 1138 -5.48 44.24 -30.12
C LYS A 1138 -4.90 44.43 -28.71
N ILE A 1139 -5.19 43.51 -27.79
CA ILE A 1139 -4.56 43.46 -26.47
C ILE A 1139 -3.04 43.20 -26.58
N ALA A 1140 -2.63 42.19 -27.34
CA ALA A 1140 -1.21 41.82 -27.46
C ALA A 1140 -0.36 42.91 -28.13
N ALA A 1141 -0.94 43.75 -28.99
CA ALA A 1141 -0.27 44.92 -29.58
C ALA A 1141 -0.07 46.06 -28.56
N ALA A 1142 -1.02 46.28 -27.65
CA ALA A 1142 -1.00 47.41 -26.71
C ALA A 1142 0.00 47.28 -25.54
N LEU A 1143 0.62 46.11 -25.34
CA LEU A 1143 1.53 45.85 -24.22
C LEU A 1143 2.94 46.46 -24.46
N PRO A 1144 3.56 47.13 -23.46
CA PRO A 1144 4.90 47.72 -23.59
C PRO A 1144 6.02 46.67 -23.43
N GLY A 1145 7.26 47.02 -23.80
CA GLY A 1145 8.45 46.19 -23.57
C GLY A 1145 9.74 47.01 -23.48
N MET A 1146 10.61 46.64 -22.54
CA MET A 1146 11.98 47.16 -22.35
C MET A 1146 12.95 46.49 -23.34
N GLU A 1147 14.08 47.09 -23.76
CA GLU A 1147 14.61 48.45 -23.59
C GLU A 1147 15.64 48.68 -24.72
N THR A 1148 15.79 49.91 -25.23
CA THR A 1148 16.85 50.25 -26.21
C THR A 1148 17.92 51.14 -25.60
N LEU A 1149 19.05 50.55 -25.22
CA LEU A 1149 20.25 51.27 -24.80
C LEU A 1149 20.98 51.90 -26.00
N SER A 1150 20.77 53.19 -26.21
CA SER A 1150 21.71 54.05 -26.95
C SER A 1150 21.67 55.46 -26.35
N SER A 1151 22.83 55.95 -25.92
CA SER A 1151 22.95 57.18 -25.11
C SER A 1151 23.35 58.40 -25.94
N THR A 1152 22.90 59.57 -25.48
CA THR A 1152 23.44 60.92 -25.76
C THR A 1152 23.70 61.31 -27.22
N LYS A 1153 22.91 62.25 -27.73
CA LYS A 1153 23.45 63.41 -28.45
C LYS A 1153 22.57 64.65 -28.30
N GLN A 1154 23.16 65.79 -28.67
CA GLN A 1154 22.78 67.14 -28.24
C GLN A 1154 21.49 67.68 -28.85
N GLU A 1155 20.98 68.70 -28.15
CA GLU A 1155 20.41 69.95 -28.66
C GLU A 1155 20.35 70.11 -30.19
N ASP A 1156 19.18 70.51 -30.71
CA ASP A 1156 19.06 71.87 -31.25
C ASP A 1156 17.59 72.35 -31.21
N MET A 1157 17.37 73.67 -31.14
CA MET A 1157 16.05 74.31 -31.13
C MET A 1157 15.62 74.78 -32.53
N VAL A 1158 14.38 74.49 -32.94
CA VAL A 1158 13.62 75.37 -33.85
C VAL A 1158 12.15 75.42 -33.44
N ASP A 1159 11.66 76.60 -33.07
CA ASP A 1159 10.24 76.90 -32.84
C ASP A 1159 9.56 77.28 -34.16
N VAL A 1160 8.48 76.60 -34.55
CA VAL A 1160 7.46 77.15 -35.46
C VAL A 1160 6.07 76.70 -35.03
N ASN A 1161 5.37 77.58 -34.31
CA ASN A 1161 3.97 77.39 -33.92
C ASN A 1161 3.05 78.18 -34.88
N LEU A 1162 2.23 77.48 -35.67
CA LEU A 1162 1.14 78.08 -36.44
C LEU A 1162 -0.13 77.23 -36.35
N LYS A 1163 -1.26 77.90 -36.08
CA LYS A 1163 -2.59 77.30 -35.85
C LYS A 1163 -3.50 77.37 -37.08
N SER A 1164 -4.62 76.65 -36.99
CA SER A 1164 -5.79 76.65 -37.91
C SER A 1164 -5.59 75.86 -39.21
N SER A 1165 -6.62 75.25 -39.80
CA SER A 1165 -8.07 75.56 -39.74
C SER A 1165 -8.99 74.32 -39.86
N ASN A 1166 -10.29 74.49 -39.55
CA ASN A 1166 -11.34 73.46 -39.65
C ASN A 1166 -12.06 73.47 -41.01
N ALA A 1167 -12.30 72.29 -41.58
CA ALA A 1167 -13.49 71.92 -42.38
C ALA A 1167 -13.58 70.37 -42.43
N ASN A 1168 -14.69 69.65 -42.18
CA ASN A 1168 -16.01 69.66 -42.83
C ASN A 1168 -15.93 69.38 -44.35
N ALA A 1169 -16.69 68.46 -44.97
CA ALA A 1169 -17.83 67.64 -44.53
C ALA A 1169 -18.08 66.44 -45.49
N SER A 1170 -19.22 65.73 -45.31
CA SER A 1170 -19.98 64.97 -46.34
C SER A 1170 -19.35 63.71 -46.98
N SER A 1171 -20.09 62.70 -47.50
CA SER A 1171 -21.52 62.29 -47.39
C SER A 1171 -21.78 60.97 -48.15
N ALA A 1172 -22.92 60.30 -47.89
CA ALA A 1172 -23.64 59.35 -48.78
C ALA A 1172 -22.91 58.01 -49.13
N GLN A 1173 -23.47 56.81 -48.88
CA GLN A 1173 -24.73 56.14 -49.31
C GLN A 1173 -24.65 55.38 -50.65
N GLN A 1174 -25.47 54.32 -50.75
CA GLN A 1174 -25.67 53.42 -51.92
C GLN A 1174 -24.51 52.41 -52.18
N GLN A 1175 -24.73 51.19 -52.71
CA GLN A 1175 -25.96 50.49 -53.11
C GLN A 1175 -25.82 48.94 -53.12
N SER A 1176 -26.96 48.24 -53.02
CA SER A 1176 -27.33 46.91 -53.58
C SER A 1176 -26.32 45.77 -53.81
N GLY A 1177 -26.71 44.55 -53.39
CA GLY A 1177 -26.21 43.26 -53.90
C GLY A 1177 -25.40 42.43 -52.88
N GLY A 1178 -25.40 41.09 -52.91
CA GLY A 1178 -26.22 40.21 -53.77
C GLY A 1178 -25.71 38.77 -53.91
N CYS A 1179 -26.07 37.89 -52.98
CA CYS A 1179 -26.02 36.41 -53.08
C CYS A 1179 -24.63 35.69 -53.14
N SER A 1180 -24.65 34.41 -52.76
CA SER A 1180 -23.71 33.33 -53.12
C SER A 1180 -22.24 33.41 -52.69
N CYS A 1181 -21.92 32.84 -51.52
CA CYS A 1181 -21.18 31.56 -51.37
C CYS A 1181 -20.82 31.32 -49.89
#